data_AF-A0A2T6E5U2-F1
#
_entry.id   AF-A0A2T6E5U2-F1
#
_cell.length_a   1.000
_cell.length_b   1.000
_cell.length_c   1.000
_cell.angle_alpha   90.00
_cell.angle_beta   90.00
_cell.angle_gamma   90.00
#
_symmetry.space_group_name_H-M   'P 1'
#
loop_
_entity.id
_entity.type
_entity.pdbx_description
1 polymer ?
#
loop_
_entity_poly.entity_id
_entity_poly.type
_entity_poly.pdbx_seq_one_letter_code
_entity_poly.pdbx_strand_id
1 'polypeptide(L)'
;MGFEADEEILQDFLVEAGEILEQLSEQLIELERSPDDRDLLNAIFRGFHTVKGGAGFLQLTPLVDCCHAAENVFDTLRNGLRQVDADLMDAVLRGLDNVNEMFAQVSNGETPQPADEELVALLHRYAAPASADEAPAAEAEEPVAESVSEASDEAGPAPDAPKPGDDITDAEFEELLDAISPSDQAEASTPPPAASELSGGGDEITDDEFEALLDELHGKGQFKASSDEAPAKEEKPATPAAASNSDEITDDEFEALLDELHGKGQFKAGDDNGAAAPVNDAKPEPEAPKAEAPKAEAKPAAKAEAKPEPKAAPKADAKPAAKAEVKAPAKAAGAEPQRAAASGDTTVRVDTKRLDDIMNMVGELTLVRNRLMRLGSELENEMLQKAVSNLNVVTGDLQTSVMKTRMQPIKKVFGRFPRVVRDLARSLKKEVNLQLVGEETDLDKNLVDALADPLVHLVRNSVDHGVEMPDVRAAAGKPRAGEVVLSAEQEGDHILLMIRDDGGGMDPNVLRGIAVKRGVMDQEAADRLTDNECYNLIFAPGFSTKTEISDISGRGVGMDVVKTKISQLNGTIDIDSEKGRGTTIRIKVPLTLAIMPTLMVMLGEQAFALPLVNVDEIFHLDLSRTNVVDGKEVVMVRGKPLPLYYLKRWLVKGHRGDPKEEAGHVVVVSVGTQKVGFVVDQLVGQEEVVIKPLGQMLQGTEGMAGATITGDGRIALIIDVPGLLKAYSAAD
;
A
#
# COMPACT_ATOMS: atom_id res chain seq x y z
N MET A 1 34.12 -4.93 -23.45
CA MET A 1 33.37 -3.89 -22.73
C MET A 1 33.78 -3.94 -21.25
N GLY A 2 33.49 -2.89 -20.49
CA GLY A 2 33.68 -2.90 -19.03
C GLY A 2 32.42 -3.44 -18.35
N PHE A 3 32.58 -4.18 -17.25
CA PHE A 3 31.46 -4.81 -16.52
C PHE A 3 30.37 -3.81 -16.08
N GLU A 4 30.73 -2.55 -15.85
CA GLU A 4 29.79 -1.46 -15.52
C GLU A 4 28.78 -1.18 -16.66
N ALA A 5 29.20 -1.34 -17.92
CA ALA A 5 28.32 -1.09 -19.08
C ALA A 5 27.30 -2.21 -19.30
N ASP A 6 27.67 -3.46 -19.00
CA ASP A 6 26.73 -4.59 -19.07
C ASP A 6 25.67 -4.51 -17.95
N GLU A 7 26.02 -3.92 -16.80
CA GLU A 7 25.11 -3.70 -15.67
C GLU A 7 24.15 -2.50 -15.89
N GLU A 8 24.60 -1.42 -16.53
CA GLU A 8 23.75 -0.29 -16.93
C GLU A 8 22.69 -0.72 -17.96
N ILE A 9 23.10 -1.44 -19.00
CA ILE A 9 22.20 -2.00 -20.02
C ILE A 9 21.20 -3.00 -19.40
N LEU A 10 21.64 -3.82 -18.45
CA LEU A 10 20.75 -4.75 -17.73
C LEU A 10 19.69 -3.99 -16.92
N GLN A 11 20.05 -2.88 -16.27
CA GLN A 11 19.09 -2.06 -15.53
C GLN A 11 18.07 -1.39 -16.46
N ASP A 12 18.50 -0.83 -17.59
CA ASP A 12 17.59 -0.26 -18.60
C ASP A 12 16.61 -1.30 -19.14
N PHE A 13 17.11 -2.50 -19.51
CA PHE A 13 16.26 -3.61 -19.93
C PHE A 13 15.26 -4.03 -18.83
N LEU A 14 15.68 -4.10 -17.57
CA LEU A 14 14.79 -4.45 -16.47
C LEU A 14 13.68 -3.41 -16.29
N VAL A 15 13.97 -2.11 -16.43
CA VAL A 15 12.93 -1.06 -16.38
C VAL A 15 11.95 -1.19 -17.55
N GLU A 16 12.45 -1.30 -18.79
CA GLU A 16 11.59 -1.38 -19.99
C GLU A 16 10.76 -2.68 -20.01
N ALA A 17 11.39 -3.84 -19.83
CA ALA A 17 10.70 -5.12 -19.87
C ALA A 17 9.74 -5.29 -18.68
N GLY A 18 10.03 -4.73 -17.50
CA GLY A 18 9.10 -4.73 -16.37
C GLY A 18 7.78 -4.02 -16.68
N GLU A 19 7.85 -2.87 -17.36
CA GLU A 19 6.67 -2.12 -17.79
C GLU A 19 5.88 -2.85 -18.88
N ILE A 20 6.57 -3.48 -19.83
CA ILE A 20 5.93 -4.28 -20.88
C ILE A 20 5.26 -5.52 -20.28
N LEU A 21 5.85 -6.18 -19.28
CA LEU A 21 5.27 -7.36 -18.62
C LEU A 21 4.06 -7.00 -17.73
N GLU A 22 4.08 -5.84 -17.06
CA GLU A 22 2.89 -5.31 -16.36
C GLU A 22 1.77 -5.02 -17.38
N GLN A 23 2.07 -4.35 -18.50
CA GLN A 23 1.08 -4.05 -19.53
C GLN A 23 0.54 -5.31 -20.23
N LEU A 24 1.38 -6.32 -20.51
CA LEU A 24 0.97 -7.61 -21.05
C LEU A 24 0.00 -8.35 -20.13
N SER A 25 0.22 -8.25 -18.81
CA SER A 25 -0.65 -8.86 -17.80
C SER A 25 -2.07 -8.28 -17.86
N GLU A 26 -2.20 -6.95 -17.99
CA GLU A 26 -3.49 -6.29 -18.15
C GLU A 26 -4.15 -6.63 -19.50
N GLN A 27 -3.38 -6.58 -20.59
CA GLN A 27 -3.87 -6.83 -21.95
C GLN A 27 -4.39 -8.27 -22.14
N LEU A 28 -3.76 -9.27 -21.54
CA LEU A 28 -4.26 -10.66 -21.60
C LEU A 28 -5.60 -10.83 -20.86
N ILE A 29 -5.82 -10.12 -19.75
CA ILE A 29 -7.08 -10.14 -19.02
C ILE A 29 -8.19 -9.42 -19.81
N GLU A 30 -7.85 -8.34 -20.53
CA GLU A 30 -8.77 -7.69 -21.45
C GLU A 30 -9.10 -8.56 -22.67
N LEU A 31 -8.12 -9.29 -23.21
CA LEU A 31 -8.32 -10.20 -24.34
C LEU A 31 -9.28 -11.35 -24.00
N GLU A 32 -9.26 -11.84 -22.76
CA GLU A 32 -10.24 -12.83 -22.29
C GLU A 32 -11.69 -12.31 -22.36
N ARG A 33 -11.89 -10.98 -22.23
CA ARG A 33 -13.20 -10.33 -22.34
C ARG A 33 -13.56 -9.95 -23.78
N SER A 34 -12.55 -9.72 -24.63
CA SER A 34 -12.68 -9.25 -26.01
C SER A 34 -11.86 -10.12 -26.98
N PRO A 35 -12.22 -11.40 -27.20
CA PRO A 35 -11.34 -12.38 -27.84
C PRO A 35 -11.07 -12.13 -29.34
N ASP A 36 -11.94 -11.37 -29.99
CA ASP A 36 -11.85 -10.98 -31.40
C ASP A 36 -11.08 -9.65 -31.63
N ASP A 37 -10.56 -9.00 -30.57
CA ASP A 37 -9.88 -7.71 -30.70
C ASP A 37 -8.49 -7.85 -31.33
N ARG A 38 -8.42 -7.44 -32.61
CA ARG A 38 -7.19 -7.53 -33.41
C ARG A 38 -6.15 -6.48 -33.04
N ASP A 39 -6.54 -5.33 -32.48
CA ASP A 39 -5.57 -4.31 -32.05
C ASP A 39 -4.89 -4.76 -30.76
N LEU A 40 -5.64 -5.39 -29.85
CA LEU A 40 -5.15 -6.00 -28.62
C LEU A 40 -4.23 -7.20 -28.89
N LEU A 41 -4.62 -8.13 -29.78
CA LEU A 41 -3.76 -9.24 -30.23
C LEU A 41 -2.42 -8.73 -30.81
N ASN A 42 -2.44 -7.64 -31.57
CA ASN A 42 -1.23 -7.04 -32.12
C ASN A 42 -0.40 -6.28 -31.06
N ALA A 43 -1.02 -5.73 -30.02
CA ALA A 43 -0.30 -5.13 -28.89
C ALA A 43 0.45 -6.19 -28.08
N ILE A 44 -0.24 -7.29 -27.74
CA ILE A 44 0.33 -8.42 -26.98
C ILE A 44 1.48 -9.08 -27.75
N PHE A 45 1.30 -9.32 -29.06
CA PHE A 45 2.38 -9.82 -29.93
C PHE A 45 3.63 -8.93 -29.88
N ARG A 46 3.46 -7.60 -29.97
CA ARG A 46 4.58 -6.65 -29.89
C ARG A 46 5.26 -6.69 -28.52
N GLY A 47 4.49 -6.78 -27.43
CA GLY A 47 5.06 -6.87 -26.08
C GLY A 47 6.00 -8.08 -25.93
N PHE A 48 5.54 -9.29 -26.28
CA PHE A 48 6.39 -10.48 -26.25
C PHE A 48 7.61 -10.37 -27.18
N HIS A 49 7.44 -9.82 -28.38
CA HIS A 49 8.55 -9.63 -29.32
C HIS A 49 9.62 -8.64 -28.79
N THR A 50 9.22 -7.52 -28.17
CA THR A 50 10.16 -6.56 -27.59
C THR A 50 10.93 -7.16 -26.41
N VAL A 51 10.23 -7.84 -25.49
CA VAL A 51 10.88 -8.52 -24.35
C VAL A 51 11.86 -9.60 -24.82
N LYS A 52 11.48 -10.42 -25.82
CA LYS A 52 12.37 -11.38 -26.49
C LYS A 52 13.62 -10.70 -27.06
N GLY A 53 13.46 -9.52 -27.68
CA GLY A 53 14.55 -8.74 -28.27
C GLY A 53 15.59 -8.29 -27.24
N GLY A 54 15.14 -7.65 -26.16
CA GLY A 54 16.02 -7.24 -25.06
C GLY A 54 16.68 -8.41 -24.34
N ALA A 55 15.92 -9.49 -24.08
CA ALA A 55 16.44 -10.71 -23.48
C ALA A 55 17.52 -11.39 -24.37
N GLY A 56 17.34 -11.36 -25.69
CA GLY A 56 18.31 -11.89 -26.66
C GLY A 56 19.61 -11.11 -26.68
N PHE A 57 19.56 -9.78 -26.55
CA PHE A 57 20.75 -8.93 -26.43
C PHE A 57 21.59 -9.28 -25.18
N LEU A 58 20.92 -9.56 -24.06
CA LEU A 58 21.52 -9.93 -22.78
C LEU A 58 21.80 -11.45 -22.63
N GLN A 59 21.61 -12.25 -23.68
CA GLN A 59 21.81 -13.70 -23.68
C GLN A 59 21.01 -14.47 -22.61
N LEU A 60 19.83 -13.94 -22.25
CA LEU A 60 18.90 -14.55 -21.27
C LEU A 60 18.06 -15.66 -21.93
N THR A 61 18.72 -16.72 -22.41
CA THR A 61 18.11 -17.78 -23.25
C THR A 61 16.77 -18.33 -22.72
N PRO A 62 16.61 -18.68 -21.43
CA PRO A 62 15.32 -19.17 -20.91
C PRO A 62 14.15 -18.21 -21.13
N LEU A 63 14.41 -16.92 -21.01
CA LEU A 63 13.41 -15.85 -21.18
C LEU A 63 13.12 -15.60 -22.67
N VAL A 64 14.14 -15.68 -23.52
CA VAL A 64 13.99 -15.67 -24.99
C VAL A 64 13.09 -16.81 -25.46
N ASP A 65 13.35 -18.03 -25.01
CA ASP A 65 12.62 -19.24 -25.42
C ASP A 65 11.14 -19.17 -25.01
N CYS A 66 10.86 -18.77 -23.77
CA CYS A 66 9.49 -18.66 -23.27
C CYS A 66 8.71 -17.52 -23.95
N CYS A 67 9.33 -16.34 -24.16
CA CYS A 67 8.71 -15.25 -24.91
C CYS A 67 8.47 -15.63 -26.38
N HIS A 68 9.40 -16.35 -27.02
CA HIS A 68 9.25 -16.83 -28.40
C HIS A 68 8.12 -17.87 -28.53
N ALA A 69 7.98 -18.80 -27.58
CA ALA A 69 6.86 -19.75 -27.56
C ALA A 69 5.50 -19.02 -27.46
N ALA A 70 5.38 -18.02 -26.59
CA ALA A 70 4.17 -17.19 -26.47
C ALA A 70 3.90 -16.35 -27.73
N GLU A 71 4.93 -15.71 -28.30
CA GLU A 71 4.84 -14.89 -29.52
C GLU A 71 4.28 -15.68 -30.71
N ASN A 72 4.69 -16.94 -30.88
CA ASN A 72 4.21 -17.81 -31.97
C ASN A 72 2.71 -18.18 -31.82
N VAL A 73 2.21 -18.29 -30.59
CA VAL A 73 0.75 -18.42 -30.34
C VAL A 73 0.03 -17.16 -30.81
N PHE A 74 0.55 -15.97 -30.46
CA PHE A 74 -0.06 -14.70 -30.87
C PHE A 74 0.04 -14.41 -32.37
N ASP A 75 1.08 -14.87 -33.06
CA ASP A 75 1.14 -14.82 -34.52
C ASP A 75 0.02 -15.65 -35.16
N THR A 76 -0.22 -16.86 -34.64
CA THR A 76 -1.29 -17.75 -35.10
C THR A 76 -2.68 -17.14 -34.88
N LEU A 77 -2.91 -16.53 -33.71
CA LEU A 77 -4.16 -15.84 -33.37
C LEU A 77 -4.39 -14.59 -34.22
N ARG A 78 -3.42 -13.68 -34.34
CA ARG A 78 -3.60 -12.42 -35.11
C ARG A 78 -3.80 -12.68 -36.61
N ASN A 79 -3.26 -13.79 -37.13
CA ASN A 79 -3.45 -14.24 -38.51
C ASN A 79 -4.79 -14.96 -38.72
N GLY A 80 -5.56 -15.24 -37.66
CA GLY A 80 -6.87 -15.90 -37.73
C GLY A 80 -6.80 -17.40 -38.01
N LEU A 81 -5.65 -18.03 -37.72
CA LEU A 81 -5.41 -19.46 -37.94
C LEU A 81 -5.87 -20.34 -36.77
N ARG A 82 -6.16 -19.72 -35.62
CA ARG A 82 -6.77 -20.30 -34.42
C ARG A 82 -7.64 -19.23 -33.75
N GLN A 83 -8.70 -19.63 -33.05
CA GLN A 83 -9.51 -18.73 -32.22
C GLN A 83 -9.00 -18.75 -30.77
N VAL A 84 -9.26 -17.68 -30.02
CA VAL A 84 -8.96 -17.63 -28.58
C VAL A 84 -10.01 -18.47 -27.84
N ASP A 85 -9.54 -19.46 -27.09
CA ASP A 85 -10.34 -20.29 -26.18
C ASP A 85 -9.78 -20.26 -24.75
N ALA A 86 -10.53 -20.82 -23.80
CA ALA A 86 -10.18 -20.74 -22.38
C ALA A 86 -8.89 -21.51 -22.03
N ASP A 87 -8.65 -22.66 -22.68
CA ASP A 87 -7.50 -23.52 -22.38
C ASP A 87 -6.21 -22.92 -22.98
N LEU A 88 -6.31 -22.30 -24.16
CA LEU A 88 -5.24 -21.48 -24.75
C LEU A 88 -4.90 -20.28 -23.86
N MET A 89 -5.91 -19.56 -23.34
CA MET A 89 -5.66 -18.41 -22.47
C MET A 89 -4.99 -18.83 -21.15
N ASP A 90 -5.40 -19.95 -20.56
CA ASP A 90 -4.74 -20.51 -19.38
C ASP A 90 -3.28 -20.90 -19.65
N ALA A 91 -2.99 -21.48 -20.83
CA ALA A 91 -1.62 -21.81 -21.25
C ALA A 91 -0.75 -20.56 -21.46
N VAL A 92 -1.29 -19.54 -22.11
CA VAL A 92 -0.59 -18.25 -22.33
C VAL A 92 -0.34 -17.51 -21.02
N LEU A 93 -1.31 -17.46 -20.11
CA LEU A 93 -1.15 -16.82 -18.79
C LEU A 93 -0.09 -17.56 -17.94
N ARG A 94 -0.03 -18.89 -18.00
CA ARG A 94 1.06 -19.68 -17.41
C ARG A 94 2.43 -19.37 -18.03
N GLY A 95 2.47 -19.14 -19.35
CA GLY A 95 3.67 -18.66 -20.05
C GLY A 95 4.13 -17.30 -19.51
N LEU A 96 3.22 -16.34 -19.36
CA LEU A 96 3.54 -15.03 -18.81
C LEU A 96 3.99 -15.09 -17.33
N ASP A 97 3.42 -15.99 -16.51
CA ASP A 97 3.92 -16.20 -15.14
C ASP A 97 5.38 -16.67 -15.13
N ASN A 98 5.73 -17.61 -16.01
CA ASN A 98 7.10 -18.12 -16.12
C ASN A 98 8.06 -17.01 -16.57
N VAL A 99 7.66 -16.16 -17.52
CA VAL A 99 8.45 -14.98 -17.91
C VAL A 99 8.61 -14.00 -16.74
N ASN A 100 7.55 -13.75 -15.96
CA ASN A 100 7.64 -12.90 -14.75
C ASN A 100 8.54 -13.50 -13.66
N GLU A 101 8.53 -14.82 -13.47
CA GLU A 101 9.40 -15.51 -12.52
C GLU A 101 10.88 -15.46 -12.94
N MET A 102 11.17 -15.74 -14.22
CA MET A 102 12.52 -15.58 -14.79
C MET A 102 13.00 -14.13 -14.70
N PHE A 103 12.12 -13.16 -14.98
CA PHE A 103 12.40 -11.73 -14.86
C PHE A 103 12.70 -11.34 -13.41
N ALA A 104 11.93 -11.86 -12.45
CA ALA A 104 12.19 -11.66 -11.02
C ALA A 104 13.56 -12.26 -10.60
N GLN A 105 13.91 -13.45 -11.10
CA GLN A 105 15.24 -14.05 -10.86
C GLN A 105 16.37 -13.14 -11.39
N VAL A 106 16.26 -12.67 -12.65
CA VAL A 106 17.25 -11.75 -13.26
C VAL A 106 17.38 -10.45 -12.48
N SER A 107 16.26 -9.84 -12.04
CA SER A 107 16.26 -8.61 -11.24
C SER A 107 16.90 -8.75 -9.85
N ASN A 108 16.96 -9.98 -9.32
CA ASN A 108 17.66 -10.32 -8.07
C ASN A 108 19.14 -10.71 -8.30
N GLY A 109 19.64 -10.69 -9.54
CA GLY A 109 20.98 -11.14 -9.92
C GLY A 109 21.14 -12.67 -9.98
N GLU A 110 20.03 -13.42 -10.05
CA GLU A 110 20.00 -14.87 -10.17
C GLU A 110 19.89 -15.30 -11.65
N THR A 111 20.42 -16.48 -11.98
CA THR A 111 20.29 -17.05 -13.34
C THR A 111 18.87 -17.60 -13.54
N PRO A 112 18.15 -17.19 -14.60
CA PRO A 112 16.78 -17.64 -14.82
C PRO A 112 16.71 -19.16 -15.08
N GLN A 113 15.76 -19.84 -14.45
CA GLN A 113 15.47 -21.25 -14.74
C GLN A 113 14.56 -21.39 -15.97
N PRO A 114 14.73 -22.43 -16.82
CA PRO A 114 13.80 -22.72 -17.90
C PRO A 114 12.38 -23.00 -17.42
N ALA A 115 11.40 -22.65 -18.26
CA ALA A 115 10.00 -23.03 -18.06
C ALA A 115 9.82 -24.55 -18.17
N ASP A 116 8.74 -25.07 -17.60
CA ASP A 116 8.37 -26.49 -17.68
C ASP A 116 8.26 -26.95 -19.15
N GLU A 117 8.92 -28.07 -19.48
CA GLU A 117 8.90 -28.67 -20.82
C GLU A 117 7.46 -28.98 -21.29
N GLU A 118 6.55 -29.35 -20.36
CA GLU A 118 5.14 -29.57 -20.68
C GLU A 118 4.43 -28.27 -21.11
N LEU A 119 4.76 -27.14 -20.48
CA LEU A 119 4.18 -25.83 -20.82
C LEU A 119 4.71 -25.32 -22.16
N VAL A 120 6.01 -25.45 -22.42
CA VAL A 120 6.62 -25.05 -23.69
C VAL A 120 6.04 -25.89 -24.85
N ALA A 121 5.89 -27.20 -24.66
CA ALA A 121 5.23 -28.09 -25.63
C ALA A 121 3.75 -27.71 -25.87
N LEU A 122 3.02 -27.30 -24.81
CA LEU A 122 1.64 -26.85 -24.91
C LEU A 122 1.52 -25.54 -25.70
N LEU A 123 2.40 -24.56 -25.46
CA LEU A 123 2.44 -23.32 -26.23
C LEU A 123 2.78 -23.58 -27.70
N HIS A 124 3.77 -24.42 -28.01
CA HIS A 124 4.06 -24.82 -29.39
C HIS A 124 2.89 -25.53 -30.08
N ARG A 125 2.08 -26.30 -29.36
CA ARG A 125 0.85 -26.89 -29.89
C ARG A 125 -0.20 -25.83 -30.25
N TYR A 126 -0.42 -24.84 -29.38
CA TYR A 126 -1.35 -23.74 -29.67
C TYR A 126 -0.84 -22.79 -30.78
N ALA A 127 0.47 -22.74 -31.01
CA ALA A 127 1.08 -22.05 -32.15
C ALA A 127 0.94 -22.80 -33.50
N ALA A 128 0.34 -24.00 -33.52
CA ALA A 128 -0.08 -24.64 -34.76
C ALA A 128 -1.49 -24.17 -35.17
N PRO A 129 -1.79 -24.02 -36.48
CA PRO A 129 -3.15 -23.79 -36.96
C PRO A 129 -4.12 -24.83 -36.44
N ALA A 130 -5.37 -24.45 -36.18
CA ALA A 130 -6.37 -25.36 -35.64
C ALA A 130 -6.59 -26.56 -36.58
N SER A 131 -6.22 -27.77 -36.11
CA SER A 131 -6.45 -29.00 -36.86
C SER A 131 -7.89 -29.49 -36.66
N ALA A 132 -8.43 -30.24 -37.63
CA ALA A 132 -9.80 -30.75 -37.55
C ALA A 132 -10.03 -31.78 -36.41
N ASP A 133 -8.96 -32.31 -35.81
CA ASP A 133 -8.99 -33.21 -34.64
C ASP A 133 -9.02 -32.46 -33.29
N GLU A 134 -8.92 -31.13 -33.27
CA GLU A 134 -8.95 -30.31 -32.04
C GLU A 134 -10.31 -29.61 -31.80
N ALA A 135 -11.36 -30.01 -32.53
CA ALA A 135 -12.72 -29.60 -32.17
C ALA A 135 -13.10 -30.17 -30.79
N PRO A 136 -13.74 -29.40 -29.89
CA PRO A 136 -14.11 -29.91 -28.57
C PRO A 136 -15.05 -31.11 -28.74
N ALA A 137 -14.67 -32.23 -28.12
CA ALA A 137 -15.47 -33.45 -28.12
C ALA A 137 -16.78 -33.20 -27.35
N ALA A 138 -17.81 -32.78 -28.08
CA ALA A 138 -19.17 -32.71 -27.56
C ALA A 138 -19.57 -34.10 -27.05
N GLU A 139 -20.08 -34.15 -25.82
CA GLU A 139 -20.45 -35.39 -25.13
C GLU A 139 -21.45 -36.21 -25.96
N ALA A 140 -20.93 -37.23 -26.64
CA ALA A 140 -21.71 -38.27 -27.27
C ALA A 140 -21.55 -39.55 -26.45
N GLU A 141 -22.61 -39.94 -25.74
CA GLU A 141 -22.71 -41.26 -25.14
C GLU A 141 -22.66 -42.32 -26.25
N GLU A 142 -21.69 -43.24 -26.21
CA GLU A 142 -21.80 -44.51 -26.93
C GLU A 142 -21.64 -45.71 -25.97
N PRO A 143 -22.50 -46.75 -26.09
CA PRO A 143 -22.48 -47.90 -25.22
C PRO A 143 -21.44 -48.95 -25.64
N VAL A 144 -21.00 -49.73 -24.66
CA VAL A 144 -20.02 -50.82 -24.77
C VAL A 144 -20.43 -51.92 -25.76
N ALA A 145 -19.55 -52.26 -26.71
CA ALA A 145 -19.60 -53.54 -27.44
C ALA A 145 -18.23 -54.04 -27.96
N GLU A 146 -17.72 -55.07 -27.27
CA GLU A 146 -16.90 -56.21 -27.70
C GLU A 146 -15.69 -56.14 -28.66
N SER A 147 -14.71 -56.96 -28.29
CA SER A 147 -13.39 -57.20 -28.86
C SER A 147 -13.33 -58.32 -29.91
N VAL A 148 -12.44 -58.19 -30.92
CA VAL A 148 -11.80 -59.34 -31.60
C VAL A 148 -10.33 -59.03 -31.92
N SER A 149 -9.50 -60.08 -31.79
CA SER A 149 -8.10 -60.31 -32.16
C SER A 149 -7.77 -60.05 -33.67
N GLU A 150 -6.57 -60.20 -34.24
CA GLU A 150 -5.27 -60.86 -33.91
C GLU A 150 -4.20 -60.28 -34.91
N ALA A 151 -3.00 -59.85 -34.48
CA ALA A 151 -1.68 -60.52 -34.64
C ALA A 151 -1.05 -60.71 -36.06
N SER A 152 0.30 -60.59 -36.12
CA SER A 152 1.27 -61.02 -37.18
C SER A 152 1.33 -60.27 -38.53
N ASP A 153 2.42 -60.27 -39.33
CA ASP A 153 3.89 -60.13 -39.08
C ASP A 153 4.63 -59.86 -40.43
N GLU A 154 5.92 -59.49 -40.38
CA GLU A 154 6.97 -59.52 -41.45
C GLU A 154 6.84 -58.84 -42.86
N ALA A 155 7.69 -57.82 -43.07
CA ALA A 155 8.75 -57.67 -44.11
C ALA A 155 8.52 -57.64 -45.66
N GLY A 156 8.50 -56.41 -46.23
CA GLY A 156 9.22 -55.96 -47.46
C GLY A 156 8.79 -56.45 -48.87
N PRO A 157 9.32 -55.88 -49.99
CA PRO A 157 10.30 -54.79 -50.15
C PRO A 157 9.81 -53.57 -51.00
N ALA A 158 10.66 -52.54 -51.16
CA ALA A 158 10.43 -51.32 -51.97
C ALA A 158 10.70 -51.51 -53.50
N PRO A 159 10.38 -50.53 -54.38
CA PRO A 159 11.31 -49.39 -54.60
C PRO A 159 10.68 -48.00 -54.93
N ASP A 160 11.57 -46.99 -55.00
CA ASP A 160 11.51 -45.67 -55.69
C ASP A 160 10.51 -44.56 -55.26
N ALA A 161 11.02 -43.60 -54.48
CA ALA A 161 11.05 -42.16 -54.81
C ALA A 161 12.11 -41.41 -53.94
N PRO A 162 12.78 -40.33 -54.42
CA PRO A 162 14.00 -39.80 -53.81
C PRO A 162 13.79 -38.64 -52.80
N LYS A 163 14.79 -38.44 -51.93
CA LYS A 163 14.96 -37.26 -51.05
C LYS A 163 15.61 -36.08 -51.79
N PRO A 164 15.28 -34.85 -51.37
CA PRO A 164 16.22 -33.76 -51.03
C PRO A 164 16.28 -33.59 -49.49
N GLY A 165 17.36 -33.20 -48.81
CA GLY A 165 18.65 -32.64 -49.24
C GLY A 165 18.56 -31.13 -49.45
N ASP A 166 19.33 -30.26 -48.80
CA ASP A 166 20.29 -30.39 -47.69
C ASP A 166 20.23 -29.07 -46.87
N ASP A 167 20.77 -29.03 -45.65
CA ASP A 167 20.95 -27.77 -44.92
C ASP A 167 21.94 -26.85 -45.64
N ILE A 168 21.58 -25.57 -45.79
CA ILE A 168 22.46 -24.55 -46.38
C ILE A 168 23.69 -24.38 -45.47
N THR A 169 24.88 -24.49 -46.05
CA THR A 169 26.13 -24.33 -45.30
C THR A 169 26.53 -22.86 -45.20
N ASP A 170 27.16 -22.46 -44.09
CA ASP A 170 27.53 -21.05 -43.81
C ASP A 170 28.34 -20.39 -44.94
N ALA A 171 29.10 -21.17 -45.72
CA ALA A 171 29.88 -20.67 -46.86
C ALA A 171 29.01 -20.19 -48.05
N GLU A 172 27.81 -20.76 -48.25
CA GLU A 172 26.86 -20.28 -49.28
C GLU A 172 26.06 -19.06 -48.77
N PHE A 173 26.00 -18.85 -47.45
CA PHE A 173 25.39 -17.67 -46.84
C PHE A 173 26.30 -16.42 -46.94
N GLU A 174 27.62 -16.58 -46.78
CA GLU A 174 28.59 -15.50 -47.00
C GLU A 174 28.60 -15.01 -48.46
N GLU A 175 28.49 -15.92 -49.45
CA GLU A 175 28.44 -15.54 -50.88
C GLU A 175 27.15 -14.79 -51.27
N LEU A 176 26.07 -14.94 -50.49
CA LEU A 176 24.82 -14.17 -50.65
C LEU A 176 24.87 -12.76 -50.01
N LEU A 177 25.70 -12.57 -48.97
CA LEU A 177 25.92 -11.27 -48.33
C LEU A 177 26.80 -10.34 -49.19
N ASP A 178 27.81 -10.89 -49.87
CA ASP A 178 28.67 -10.16 -50.82
C ASP A 178 27.92 -9.68 -52.07
N ALA A 179 26.73 -10.21 -52.37
CA ALA A 179 25.92 -9.84 -53.54
C ALA A 179 25.01 -8.61 -53.33
N ILE A 180 24.86 -8.11 -52.09
CA ILE A 180 23.89 -7.05 -51.75
C ILE A 180 24.56 -5.74 -51.28
N SER A 181 25.87 -5.75 -51.00
CA SER A 181 26.63 -4.55 -50.64
C SER A 181 27.41 -3.99 -51.84
N PRO A 182 27.05 -2.81 -52.41
CA PRO A 182 27.92 -2.12 -53.36
C PRO A 182 29.13 -1.55 -52.63
N SER A 183 30.26 -2.25 -52.70
CA SER A 183 31.52 -1.88 -52.05
C SER A 183 32.12 -0.57 -52.57
N ASP A 184 32.52 0.32 -51.66
CA ASP A 184 33.26 1.55 -51.94
C ASP A 184 34.57 1.36 -52.73
N GLN A 185 34.95 2.38 -53.49
CA GLN A 185 36.37 2.72 -53.68
C GLN A 185 36.65 4.23 -53.65
N ALA A 186 37.58 4.57 -52.76
CA ALA A 186 38.63 5.59 -52.90
C ALA A 186 38.34 7.10 -52.70
N GLU A 187 38.88 7.58 -51.58
CA GLU A 187 39.81 8.73 -51.47
C GLU A 187 39.39 10.17 -51.85
N ALA A 188 39.28 10.98 -50.77
CA ALA A 188 39.94 12.29 -50.59
C ALA A 188 39.45 13.59 -51.27
N SER A 189 39.47 14.64 -50.44
CA SER A 189 39.62 16.09 -50.74
C SER A 189 38.40 16.96 -51.13
N THR A 190 38.26 18.03 -50.34
CA THR A 190 37.37 19.22 -50.39
C THR A 190 37.90 20.35 -51.32
N PRO A 191 37.24 21.53 -51.55
CA PRO A 191 35.83 21.99 -51.33
C PRO A 191 35.18 22.66 -52.60
N PRO A 192 34.64 23.91 -52.61
CA PRO A 192 33.22 24.31 -52.91
C PRO A 192 33.08 25.06 -54.28
N PRO A 193 32.08 25.93 -54.64
CA PRO A 193 30.88 26.46 -53.92
C PRO A 193 29.55 26.71 -54.74
N ALA A 194 28.53 27.30 -54.07
CA ALA A 194 27.49 28.25 -54.58
C ALA A 194 26.40 27.72 -55.56
N ALA A 195 25.15 28.24 -55.68
CA ALA A 195 24.27 29.21 -54.96
C ALA A 195 22.90 29.30 -55.73
N SER A 196 21.75 29.83 -55.27
CA SER A 196 21.16 30.21 -53.96
C SER A 196 19.68 30.71 -54.15
N GLU A 197 18.95 31.00 -53.05
CA GLU A 197 17.73 31.87 -52.93
C GLU A 197 16.33 31.36 -53.41
N LEU A 198 15.17 31.66 -52.76
CA LEU A 198 14.84 32.35 -51.48
C LEU A 198 13.38 32.09 -51.00
N SER A 199 13.14 32.23 -49.67
CA SER A 199 11.86 32.47 -48.92
C SER A 199 10.78 31.37 -48.84
N GLY A 200 10.11 31.11 -47.70
CA GLY A 200 10.34 31.58 -46.31
C GLY A 200 9.13 31.35 -45.36
N GLY A 201 9.37 31.21 -44.05
CA GLY A 201 8.34 31.29 -42.99
C GLY A 201 8.33 30.14 -41.96
N GLY A 202 8.96 30.34 -40.81
CA GLY A 202 8.91 29.51 -39.60
C GLY A 202 9.11 30.38 -38.35
N ASP A 203 9.07 29.81 -37.14
CA ASP A 203 9.35 30.54 -35.89
C ASP A 203 9.89 29.58 -34.80
N GLU A 204 11.18 29.27 -34.89
CA GLU A 204 12.00 28.71 -33.81
C GLU A 204 13.18 29.69 -33.62
N ILE A 205 13.36 30.19 -32.39
CA ILE A 205 14.39 31.21 -32.08
C ILE A 205 15.75 30.53 -31.98
N THR A 206 16.77 31.12 -32.63
CA THR A 206 18.13 30.59 -32.63
C THR A 206 18.97 31.11 -31.46
N ASP A 207 19.99 30.37 -31.02
CA ASP A 207 20.84 30.74 -29.87
C ASP A 207 21.51 32.12 -30.05
N ASP A 208 21.91 32.48 -31.28
CA ASP A 208 22.48 33.80 -31.61
C ASP A 208 21.46 34.95 -31.44
N GLU A 209 20.17 34.70 -31.71
CA GLU A 209 19.09 35.66 -31.44
C GLU A 209 18.78 35.75 -29.94
N PHE A 210 18.91 34.64 -29.21
CA PHE A 210 18.75 34.58 -27.76
C PHE A 210 19.86 35.36 -27.03
N GLU A 211 21.14 35.21 -27.44
CA GLU A 211 22.24 36.03 -26.90
C GLU A 211 22.04 37.52 -27.22
N ALA A 212 21.56 37.87 -28.41
CA ALA A 212 21.26 39.26 -28.77
C ALA A 212 20.15 39.88 -27.90
N LEU A 213 19.11 39.09 -27.57
CA LEU A 213 18.03 39.50 -26.66
C LEU A 213 18.51 39.66 -25.22
N LEU A 214 19.43 38.82 -24.74
CA LEU A 214 20.05 38.97 -23.42
C LEU A 214 20.93 40.23 -23.33
N ASP A 215 21.69 40.54 -24.38
CA ASP A 215 22.49 41.76 -24.48
C ASP A 215 21.63 43.05 -24.48
N GLU A 216 20.44 42.99 -25.08
CA GLU A 216 19.46 44.09 -25.08
C GLU A 216 18.78 44.25 -23.70
N LEU A 217 18.59 43.16 -22.95
CA LEU A 217 17.92 43.16 -21.66
C LEU A 217 18.83 43.55 -20.48
N HIS A 218 20.13 43.22 -20.53
CA HIS A 218 21.07 43.40 -19.40
C HIS A 218 22.28 44.31 -19.67
N GLY A 219 22.59 44.64 -20.92
CA GLY A 219 23.64 45.59 -21.27
C GLY A 219 25.05 44.98 -21.35
N LYS A 220 25.61 44.99 -22.57
CA LYS A 220 26.91 44.42 -22.95
C LYS A 220 28.07 44.65 -21.97
N GLY A 221 28.78 43.59 -21.57
CA GLY A 221 30.17 43.73 -21.11
C GLY A 221 30.86 42.60 -20.31
N GLN A 222 30.17 41.55 -19.87
CA GLN A 222 30.75 40.42 -19.11
C GLN A 222 30.02 39.15 -19.57
N PHE A 223 30.64 38.06 -20.03
CA PHE A 223 31.93 37.44 -19.67
C PHE A 223 32.68 36.87 -20.88
N LYS A 224 34.02 36.83 -20.83
CA LYS A 224 34.81 35.81 -21.54
C LYS A 224 36.06 35.45 -20.73
N ALA A 225 36.32 34.15 -20.60
CA ALA A 225 37.33 33.61 -19.68
C ALA A 225 38.76 33.68 -20.23
N SER A 226 39.73 33.72 -19.31
CA SER A 226 41.15 33.52 -19.56
C SER A 226 41.77 32.65 -18.45
N SER A 227 42.43 31.56 -18.84
CA SER A 227 43.34 30.78 -18.00
C SER A 227 44.76 31.34 -18.10
N ASP A 228 45.55 31.25 -17.02
CA ASP A 228 46.78 30.43 -16.88
C ASP A 228 47.82 31.02 -15.85
N GLU A 229 48.80 30.19 -15.50
CA GLU A 229 50.07 30.43 -14.76
C GLU A 229 50.09 30.57 -13.22
N ALA A 230 51.10 29.89 -12.64
CA ALA A 230 51.64 29.97 -11.27
C ALA A 230 53.15 30.39 -11.38
N PRO A 231 54.00 30.51 -10.32
CA PRO A 231 53.81 30.22 -8.88
C PRO A 231 54.45 31.24 -7.88
N ALA A 232 54.43 30.91 -6.57
CA ALA A 232 55.57 30.94 -5.61
C ALA A 232 55.45 31.69 -4.25
N LYS A 233 55.95 30.98 -3.21
CA LYS A 233 56.66 31.40 -1.96
C LYS A 233 55.92 31.83 -0.67
N GLU A 234 56.22 31.06 0.39
CA GLU A 234 56.70 31.44 1.77
C GLU A 234 55.83 32.42 2.61
N GLU A 235 55.61 32.26 3.92
CA GLU A 235 56.29 31.49 4.98
C GLU A 235 55.37 31.27 6.24
N LYS A 236 55.68 30.26 7.09
CA LYS A 236 55.22 30.12 8.50
C LYS A 236 56.30 30.72 9.45
N PRO A 237 56.16 30.86 10.80
CA PRO A 237 55.15 30.27 11.73
C PRO A 237 54.65 31.18 12.90
N ALA A 238 53.62 30.73 13.65
CA ALA A 238 53.64 30.59 15.13
C ALA A 238 52.28 30.16 15.74
N THR A 239 52.34 29.22 16.68
CA THR A 239 51.32 28.89 17.71
C THR A 239 51.99 29.04 19.09
N PRO A 240 51.33 28.94 20.28
CA PRO A 240 49.93 28.52 20.56
C PRO A 240 49.17 29.38 21.60
N ALA A 241 47.84 29.17 21.75
CA ALA A 241 47.16 28.77 23.02
C ALA A 241 45.63 28.98 23.02
N ALA A 242 44.92 27.92 23.45
CA ALA A 242 43.55 27.81 24.00
C ALA A 242 42.65 29.07 24.20
N ALA A 243 41.37 28.98 23.77
CA ALA A 243 40.23 28.56 24.62
C ALA A 243 38.84 28.83 23.97
N SER A 244 37.83 28.10 24.45
CA SER A 244 36.36 28.29 24.30
C SER A 244 35.72 28.36 22.91
N ASN A 245 34.81 27.39 22.65
CA ASN A 245 33.80 27.45 21.60
C ASN A 245 32.75 28.52 21.90
N SER A 246 32.27 29.19 20.86
CA SER A 246 30.93 29.80 20.76
C SER A 246 30.46 29.66 19.32
N ASP A 247 29.66 28.64 19.01
CA ASP A 247 29.04 28.44 17.70
C ASP A 247 27.83 29.37 17.53
N GLU A 248 28.08 30.68 17.55
CA GLU A 248 27.14 31.72 17.12
C GLU A 248 27.84 32.54 16.03
N ILE A 249 27.48 32.25 14.77
CA ILE A 249 27.90 33.07 13.62
C ILE A 249 27.29 34.46 13.81
N THR A 250 28.11 35.50 13.77
CA THR A 250 27.64 36.88 13.88
C THR A 250 27.01 37.35 12.56
N ASP A 251 26.13 38.34 12.61
CA ASP A 251 25.53 38.92 11.39
C ASP A 251 26.62 39.41 10.40
N ASP A 252 27.76 39.91 10.90
CA ASP A 252 28.92 40.32 10.09
C ASP A 252 29.63 39.12 9.40
N GLU A 253 29.72 37.95 10.05
CA GLU A 253 30.23 36.71 9.42
C GLU A 253 29.22 36.13 8.43
N PHE A 254 27.91 36.25 8.72
CA PHE A 254 26.84 35.80 7.84
C PHE A 254 26.76 36.64 6.56
N GLU A 255 26.88 37.97 6.65
CA GLU A 255 26.99 38.84 5.47
C GLU A 255 28.27 38.54 4.66
N ALA A 256 29.40 38.25 5.32
CA ALA A 256 30.62 37.85 4.63
C ALA A 256 30.47 36.51 3.86
N LEU A 257 29.78 35.53 4.44
CA LEU A 257 29.47 34.24 3.80
C LEU A 257 28.48 34.40 2.63
N LEU A 258 27.53 35.34 2.70
CA LEU A 258 26.64 35.65 1.58
C LEU A 258 27.38 36.35 0.42
N ASP A 259 28.30 37.26 0.73
CA ASP A 259 29.17 37.93 -0.25
C ASP A 259 30.12 36.93 -0.95
N GLU A 260 30.53 35.86 -0.25
CA GLU A 260 31.35 34.76 -0.77
C GLU A 260 30.54 33.78 -1.65
N LEU A 261 29.25 33.57 -1.36
CA LEU A 261 28.39 32.62 -2.08
C LEU A 261 27.76 33.18 -3.37
N HIS A 262 27.47 34.49 -3.42
CA HIS A 262 26.71 35.10 -4.53
C HIS A 262 27.43 36.22 -5.30
N GLY A 263 28.60 36.66 -4.84
CA GLY A 263 29.40 37.68 -5.52
C GLY A 263 28.94 39.11 -5.25
N LYS A 264 29.92 40.01 -5.09
CA LYS A 264 29.71 41.35 -4.53
C LYS A 264 28.77 42.24 -5.33
N GLY A 265 27.70 42.68 -4.67
CA GLY A 265 27.13 44.02 -4.90
C GLY A 265 25.73 44.12 -5.51
N GLN A 266 24.75 43.37 -5.03
CA GLN A 266 23.33 43.70 -5.23
C GLN A 266 22.50 43.53 -3.94
N PHE A 267 22.40 44.60 -3.15
CA PHE A 267 21.15 45.20 -2.62
C PHE A 267 21.48 46.26 -1.55
N LYS A 268 20.85 47.44 -1.63
CA LYS A 268 20.90 48.48 -0.59
C LYS A 268 19.57 49.22 -0.51
N ALA A 269 18.89 49.11 0.63
CA ALA A 269 17.92 50.07 1.17
C ALA A 269 17.57 49.63 2.61
N GLY A 270 17.61 50.46 3.65
CA GLY A 270 18.08 51.84 3.75
C GLY A 270 17.89 52.33 5.19
N ASP A 271 18.83 53.12 5.72
CA ASP A 271 18.70 53.75 7.04
C ASP A 271 17.50 54.70 7.11
N ASP A 272 16.80 54.73 8.24
CA ASP A 272 16.54 56.01 8.90
C ASP A 272 16.41 55.87 10.43
N ASN A 273 16.85 56.90 11.16
CA ASN A 273 17.17 56.84 12.60
C ASN A 273 16.45 57.96 13.37
N GLY A 274 16.02 57.74 14.62
CA GLY A 274 15.30 58.77 15.38
C GLY A 274 14.96 58.49 16.85
N ALA A 275 15.91 58.78 17.76
CA ALA A 275 15.63 59.15 19.15
C ALA A 275 15.28 60.67 19.24
N ALA A 276 14.67 61.27 20.29
CA ALA A 276 14.60 60.95 21.72
C ALA A 276 13.36 61.59 22.44
N ALA A 277 13.28 61.46 23.78
CA ALA A 277 12.11 61.75 24.67
C ALA A 277 12.19 63.16 25.39
N PRO A 278 11.71 63.42 26.65
CA PRO A 278 10.50 63.05 27.45
C PRO A 278 9.85 64.24 28.24
N VAL A 279 8.62 64.12 28.83
CA VAL A 279 8.22 64.75 30.15
C VAL A 279 6.91 64.20 30.81
N ASN A 280 6.79 64.43 32.14
CA ASN A 280 5.69 64.12 33.11
C ASN A 280 4.35 64.90 32.86
N ASP A 281 3.18 64.68 33.51
CA ASP A 281 2.90 64.67 34.98
C ASP A 281 1.50 64.11 35.41
N ALA A 282 1.15 64.18 36.70
CA ALA A 282 0.20 63.29 37.43
C ALA A 282 -1.30 63.70 37.66
N LYS A 283 -2.04 62.75 38.30
CA LYS A 283 -3.41 62.69 38.94
C LYS A 283 -3.96 63.98 39.67
N PRO A 284 -5.25 64.09 40.18
CA PRO A 284 -6.33 63.08 40.40
C PRO A 284 -7.85 63.47 40.20
N GLU A 285 -8.73 62.44 40.31
CA GLU A 285 -10.14 62.28 40.84
C GLU A 285 -10.95 63.42 41.54
N PRO A 286 -12.27 63.27 41.91
CA PRO A 286 -13.31 62.21 41.61
C PRO A 286 -14.77 62.72 41.32
N GLU A 287 -15.73 61.81 40.99
CA GLU A 287 -17.09 61.75 41.61
C GLU A 287 -17.91 60.49 41.21
N ALA A 288 -18.89 60.08 42.04
CA ALA A 288 -19.77 58.90 41.90
C ALA A 288 -21.10 59.13 42.69
N PRO A 289 -22.01 58.16 43.02
CA PRO A 289 -22.40 56.86 42.43
C PRO A 289 -23.95 56.64 42.33
N LYS A 290 -24.42 55.44 41.90
CA LYS A 290 -25.62 54.67 42.40
C LYS A 290 -25.75 53.34 41.59
N ALA A 291 -25.68 52.15 42.20
CA ALA A 291 -26.77 51.35 42.83
C ALA A 291 -27.82 50.85 41.81
N GLU A 292 -28.29 49.58 41.78
CA GLU A 292 -28.46 48.57 42.85
C GLU A 292 -28.69 47.13 42.28
N ALA A 293 -28.62 46.09 43.13
CA ALA A 293 -29.00 44.66 42.87
C ALA A 293 -29.31 43.98 44.26
N PRO A 294 -29.61 42.66 44.44
CA PRO A 294 -29.91 41.52 43.53
C PRO A 294 -31.09 40.60 44.03
N LYS A 295 -31.09 39.29 43.67
CA LYS A 295 -31.83 38.09 44.22
C LYS A 295 -33.20 37.70 43.61
N ALA A 296 -33.70 36.43 43.70
CA ALA A 296 -33.12 35.06 43.77
C ALA A 296 -34.27 34.00 43.78
N GLU A 297 -33.98 32.70 43.46
CA GLU A 297 -34.71 31.47 43.87
C GLU A 297 -36.18 31.24 43.38
N ALA A 298 -36.77 30.03 43.21
CA ALA A 298 -36.33 28.62 43.31
C ALA A 298 -37.24 27.64 42.48
N LYS A 299 -36.85 26.35 42.41
CA LYS A 299 -37.60 25.16 41.88
C LYS A 299 -38.59 24.61 42.94
N PRO A 300 -39.61 23.73 42.67
CA PRO A 300 -39.38 22.30 42.33
C PRO A 300 -40.46 21.55 41.46
N ALA A 301 -40.22 20.23 41.26
CA ALA A 301 -40.89 19.17 40.44
C ALA A 301 -42.43 18.95 40.63
N ALA A 302 -43.21 18.17 39.83
CA ALA A 302 -43.00 16.79 39.34
C ALA A 302 -44.13 16.20 38.42
N LYS A 303 -43.82 15.07 37.72
CA LYS A 303 -44.65 13.91 37.25
C LYS A 303 -45.66 13.94 36.05
N ALA A 304 -45.27 13.18 35.01
CA ALA A 304 -45.91 11.96 34.40
C ALA A 304 -47.11 11.99 33.40
N GLU A 305 -46.89 11.31 32.25
CA GLU A 305 -47.81 10.48 31.39
C GLU A 305 -49.05 11.14 30.70
N ALA A 306 -49.53 10.80 29.48
CA ALA A 306 -49.21 9.78 28.45
C ALA A 306 -49.65 10.21 27.00
N LYS A 307 -49.41 9.35 25.98
CA LYS A 307 -49.79 9.46 24.54
C LYS A 307 -51.33 9.61 24.32
N PRO A 308 -51.85 10.19 23.21
CA PRO A 308 -51.99 9.43 21.95
C PRO A 308 -51.94 10.21 20.60
N GLU A 309 -51.83 9.44 19.51
CA GLU A 309 -52.07 9.76 18.08
C GLU A 309 -53.36 9.03 17.59
N PRO A 310 -53.81 9.10 16.31
CA PRO A 310 -53.71 10.15 15.27
C PRO A 310 -55.11 10.50 14.66
N LYS A 311 -55.19 11.33 13.60
CA LYS A 311 -56.38 11.40 12.72
C LYS A 311 -56.10 11.92 11.30
N ALA A 312 -56.93 11.50 10.33
CA ALA A 312 -56.72 11.65 8.89
C ALA A 312 -57.70 12.63 8.17
N ALA A 313 -57.52 12.77 6.84
CA ALA A 313 -58.12 13.72 5.89
C ALA A 313 -59.65 13.68 5.67
N PRO A 314 -60.20 14.60 4.83
CA PRO A 314 -60.82 14.14 3.58
C PRO A 314 -60.57 15.02 2.31
N LYS A 315 -61.13 14.58 1.16
CA LYS A 315 -60.85 14.96 -0.26
C LYS A 315 -61.96 15.80 -0.94
N ALA A 316 -61.70 16.34 -2.16
CA ALA A 316 -62.49 16.19 -3.43
C ALA A 316 -62.03 17.23 -4.51
N ASP A 317 -61.47 16.83 -5.68
CA ASP A 317 -62.09 16.70 -7.04
C ASP A 317 -62.25 18.04 -7.84
N ALA A 318 -62.07 18.18 -9.18
CA ALA A 318 -62.05 17.24 -10.32
C ALA A 318 -61.20 17.70 -11.58
N LYS A 319 -61.19 16.84 -12.62
CA LYS A 319 -60.53 16.85 -13.98
C LYS A 319 -61.21 17.82 -15.03
N PRO A 320 -60.87 17.92 -16.36
CA PRO A 320 -59.83 17.25 -17.20
C PRO A 320 -59.12 18.00 -18.39
N ALA A 321 -57.91 17.50 -18.74
CA ALA A 321 -57.31 17.19 -20.07
C ALA A 321 -57.36 18.13 -21.33
N ALA A 322 -56.18 18.32 -21.96
CA ALA A 322 -55.98 18.47 -23.43
C ALA A 322 -54.53 18.09 -23.85
N LYS A 323 -54.32 17.70 -25.12
CA LYS A 323 -53.00 17.35 -25.72
C LYS A 323 -52.41 18.50 -26.55
N ALA A 324 -51.09 18.55 -26.72
CA ALA A 324 -50.43 19.17 -27.88
C ALA A 324 -49.03 18.55 -28.15
N GLU A 325 -48.72 18.30 -29.42
CA GLU A 325 -47.41 17.85 -29.92
C GLU A 325 -46.61 19.04 -30.46
N VAL A 326 -45.27 19.06 -30.35
CA VAL A 326 -44.41 19.82 -31.30
C VAL A 326 -43.13 19.05 -31.66
N LYS A 327 -42.97 18.91 -32.97
CA LYS A 327 -41.90 18.38 -33.84
C LYS A 327 -40.43 18.59 -33.44
N ALA A 328 -39.60 17.68 -33.96
CA ALA A 328 -38.15 17.79 -34.14
C ALA A 328 -37.73 18.70 -35.32
N PRO A 329 -36.44 19.07 -35.41
CA PRO A 329 -35.74 19.40 -36.65
C PRO A 329 -34.65 18.36 -37.01
N ALA A 330 -34.22 18.34 -38.28
CA ALA A 330 -33.22 17.39 -38.78
C ALA A 330 -32.03 18.08 -39.47
N LYS A 331 -30.83 17.54 -39.18
CA LYS A 331 -29.64 17.37 -40.04
C LYS A 331 -29.05 18.56 -40.84
N ALA A 332 -27.88 19.02 -40.40
CA ALA A 332 -26.73 19.45 -41.22
C ALA A 332 -25.46 19.08 -40.40
N ALA A 333 -24.60 18.16 -40.85
CA ALA A 333 -23.56 18.28 -41.89
C ALA A 333 -22.19 18.74 -41.32
N GLY A 334 -21.21 17.83 -41.33
CA GLY A 334 -19.77 18.14 -41.25
C GLY A 334 -19.21 18.59 -39.90
N ALA A 335 -18.86 17.64 -39.04
CA ALA A 335 -17.84 17.83 -38.00
C ALA A 335 -17.02 16.54 -37.91
N GLU A 336 -15.71 16.67 -38.11
CA GLU A 336 -14.75 15.58 -37.89
C GLU A 336 -14.70 15.24 -36.39
N PRO A 337 -14.38 13.99 -36.00
CA PRO A 337 -14.13 13.69 -34.60
C PRO A 337 -12.85 14.44 -34.21
N GLN A 338 -13.00 15.51 -33.43
CA GLN A 338 -11.87 16.08 -32.71
C GLN A 338 -11.31 14.98 -31.82
N ARG A 339 -10.16 14.45 -32.26
CA ARG A 339 -9.31 13.56 -31.50
C ARG A 339 -9.07 14.27 -30.17
N ALA A 340 -9.66 13.74 -29.10
CA ALA A 340 -9.39 14.25 -27.77
C ALA A 340 -7.88 14.18 -27.59
N ALA A 341 -7.23 15.35 -27.50
CA ALA A 341 -5.84 15.40 -27.12
C ALA A 341 -5.80 14.80 -25.72
N ALA A 342 -5.25 13.59 -25.60
CA ALA A 342 -4.90 13.04 -24.31
C ALA A 342 -4.00 14.10 -23.67
N SER A 343 -4.48 14.72 -22.60
CA SER A 343 -3.60 15.43 -21.68
C SER A 343 -2.63 14.39 -21.19
N GLY A 344 -1.42 14.39 -21.76
CA GLY A 344 -0.36 13.51 -21.30
C GLY A 344 -0.11 13.88 -19.85
N ASP A 345 -0.53 13.01 -18.93
CA ASP A 345 -0.24 13.19 -17.53
C ASP A 345 1.28 13.26 -17.40
N THR A 346 1.77 14.42 -16.99
CA THR A 346 3.19 14.69 -16.75
C THR A 346 3.62 13.99 -15.46
N THR A 347 3.58 12.66 -15.52
CA THR A 347 3.99 11.77 -14.44
C THR A 347 5.50 11.86 -14.26
N VAL A 348 5.92 12.21 -13.05
CA VAL A 348 7.34 12.21 -12.67
C VAL A 348 7.59 10.90 -11.93
N ARG A 349 8.47 10.05 -12.48
CA ARG A 349 8.90 8.83 -11.79
C ARG A 349 9.82 9.22 -10.63
N VAL A 350 9.50 8.75 -9.43
CA VAL A 350 10.25 9.04 -8.19
C VAL A 350 10.61 7.72 -7.52
N ASP A 351 11.86 7.55 -7.12
CA ASP A 351 12.28 6.40 -6.31
C ASP A 351 11.50 6.37 -4.99
N THR A 352 10.87 5.23 -4.72
CA THR A 352 10.19 4.88 -3.48
C THR A 352 10.97 5.24 -2.22
N LYS A 353 12.30 5.06 -2.21
CA LYS A 353 13.15 5.42 -1.06
C LYS A 353 13.08 6.91 -0.73
N ARG A 354 13.02 7.78 -1.74
CA ARG A 354 12.90 9.24 -1.54
C ARG A 354 11.56 9.60 -0.93
N LEU A 355 10.48 8.91 -1.29
CA LEU A 355 9.17 9.10 -0.66
C LEU A 355 9.16 8.62 0.80
N ASP A 356 9.86 7.51 1.11
CA ASP A 356 10.08 7.06 2.49
C ASP A 356 10.90 8.06 3.32
N ASP A 357 11.97 8.63 2.75
CA ASP A 357 12.78 9.65 3.43
C ASP A 357 11.97 10.93 3.72
N ILE A 358 11.23 11.45 2.74
CA ILE A 358 10.33 12.59 2.93
C ILE A 358 9.28 12.29 4.02
N MET A 359 8.74 11.07 4.04
CA MET A 359 7.78 10.63 5.05
C MET A 359 8.39 10.54 6.46
N ASN A 360 9.64 10.10 6.58
CA ASN A 360 10.38 10.15 7.85
C ASN A 360 10.58 11.60 8.31
N MET A 361 10.99 12.51 7.40
CA MET A 361 11.17 13.93 7.71
C MET A 361 9.84 14.62 8.11
N VAL A 362 8.72 14.29 7.47
CA VAL A 362 7.38 14.76 7.85
C VAL A 362 6.97 14.22 9.23
N GLY A 363 7.32 12.98 9.54
CA GLY A 363 7.15 12.40 10.88
C GLY A 363 7.95 13.16 11.94
N GLU A 364 9.21 13.46 11.68
CA GLU A 364 10.07 14.25 12.58
C GLU A 364 9.59 15.69 12.72
N LEU A 365 9.15 16.33 11.64
CA LEU A 365 8.53 17.66 11.67
C LEU A 365 7.26 17.66 12.54
N THR A 366 6.44 16.61 12.44
CA THR A 366 5.26 16.41 13.30
C THR A 366 5.63 16.29 14.78
N LEU A 367 6.75 15.63 15.11
CA LEU A 367 7.26 15.56 16.49
C LEU A 367 7.79 16.92 16.98
N VAL A 368 8.55 17.66 16.15
CA VAL A 368 9.06 19.01 16.48
C VAL A 368 7.91 19.99 16.68
N ARG A 369 6.88 19.94 15.83
CA ARG A 369 5.62 20.68 15.94
C ARG A 369 4.92 20.39 17.28
N ASN A 370 4.79 19.11 17.67
CA ASN A 370 4.20 18.73 18.96
C ASN A 370 5.03 19.24 20.15
N ARG A 371 6.37 19.20 20.07
CA ARG A 371 7.27 19.80 21.08
C ARG A 371 7.06 21.31 21.21
N LEU A 372 6.94 22.03 20.09
CA LEU A 372 6.70 23.47 20.08
C LEU A 372 5.33 23.83 20.66
N MET A 373 4.30 23.01 20.45
CA MET A 373 3.00 23.17 21.13
C MET A 373 3.14 23.06 22.65
N ARG A 374 3.88 22.05 23.14
CA ARG A 374 4.07 21.86 24.59
C ARG A 374 4.80 23.04 25.22
N LEU A 375 5.93 23.46 24.65
CA LEU A 375 6.68 24.65 25.10
C LEU A 375 5.84 25.93 25.00
N GLY A 376 5.02 26.08 23.95
CA GLY A 376 4.11 27.22 23.78
C GLY A 376 2.96 27.26 24.81
N SER A 377 2.55 26.10 25.33
CA SER A 377 1.58 26.03 26.44
C SER A 377 2.23 26.35 27.79
N GLU A 378 3.45 25.87 28.05
CA GLU A 378 4.22 26.14 29.28
C GLU A 378 4.59 27.63 29.44
N LEU A 379 4.80 28.35 28.33
CA LEU A 379 5.19 29.77 28.32
C LEU A 379 4.02 30.77 28.36
N GLU A 380 2.76 30.32 28.35
CA GLU A 380 1.53 31.14 28.35
C GLU A 380 1.50 32.33 27.34
N ASN A 381 2.27 32.25 26.25
CA ASN A 381 2.44 33.34 25.30
C ASN A 381 1.47 33.23 24.11
N GLU A 382 0.45 34.10 24.06
CA GLU A 382 -0.58 34.09 23.01
C GLU A 382 -0.02 34.22 21.58
N MET A 383 1.03 35.01 21.36
CA MET A 383 1.62 35.17 20.02
C MET A 383 2.33 33.89 19.59
N LEU A 384 3.07 33.25 20.52
CA LEU A 384 3.71 31.96 20.27
C LEU A 384 2.68 30.86 19.99
N GLN A 385 1.62 30.78 20.81
CA GLN A 385 0.54 29.81 20.59
C GLN A 385 -0.15 30.00 19.23
N LYS A 386 -0.38 31.26 18.80
CA LYS A 386 -0.95 31.56 17.48
C LYS A 386 0.00 31.18 16.34
N ALA A 387 1.30 31.45 16.47
CA ALA A 387 2.31 31.05 15.48
C ALA A 387 2.41 29.53 15.36
N VAL A 388 2.46 28.81 16.48
CA VAL A 388 2.49 27.35 16.51
C VAL A 388 1.18 26.75 15.99
N SER A 389 0.02 27.35 16.26
CA SER A 389 -1.25 26.91 15.68
C SER A 389 -1.28 27.03 14.15
N ASN A 390 -0.66 28.06 13.57
CA ASN A 390 -0.53 28.19 12.11
C ASN A 390 0.43 27.15 11.54
N LEU A 391 1.58 26.91 12.20
CA LEU A 391 2.50 25.83 11.84
C LEU A 391 1.79 24.47 11.86
N ASN A 392 0.90 24.25 12.82
CA ASN A 392 0.13 23.02 12.97
C ASN A 392 -0.71 22.70 11.72
N VAL A 393 -1.40 23.71 11.16
CA VAL A 393 -2.20 23.59 9.93
C VAL A 393 -1.30 23.30 8.74
N VAL A 394 -0.26 24.10 8.52
CA VAL A 394 0.65 23.94 7.37
C VAL A 394 1.37 22.58 7.39
N THR A 395 1.78 22.09 8.57
CA THR A 395 2.38 20.75 8.70
C THR A 395 1.36 19.63 8.41
N GLY A 396 0.09 19.80 8.82
CA GLY A 396 -0.98 18.85 8.50
C GLY A 396 -1.32 18.79 7.01
N ASP A 397 -1.34 19.95 6.33
CA ASP A 397 -1.54 20.05 4.89
C ASP A 397 -0.37 19.42 4.11
N LEU A 398 0.87 19.67 4.55
CA LEU A 398 2.07 19.05 4.01
C LEU A 398 2.04 17.52 4.18
N GLN A 399 1.73 17.03 5.39
CA GLN A 399 1.59 15.61 5.67
C GLN A 399 0.53 14.97 4.76
N THR A 400 -0.65 15.57 4.65
CA THR A 400 -1.73 15.08 3.78
C THR A 400 -1.33 15.04 2.31
N SER A 401 -0.55 16.03 1.85
CA SER A 401 -0.06 16.11 0.48
C SER A 401 0.98 15.03 0.17
N VAL A 402 1.95 14.82 1.06
CA VAL A 402 2.96 13.75 0.92
C VAL A 402 2.31 12.37 0.97
N MET A 403 1.33 12.15 1.86
CA MET A 403 0.56 10.91 1.91
C MET A 403 -0.10 10.63 0.55
N LYS A 404 -0.77 11.61 -0.05
CA LYS A 404 -1.37 11.47 -1.40
C LYS A 404 -0.37 11.12 -2.48
N THR A 405 0.86 11.64 -2.45
CA THR A 405 1.90 11.24 -3.42
C THR A 405 2.44 9.82 -3.24
N ARG A 406 2.14 9.17 -2.10
CA ARG A 406 2.52 7.79 -1.79
C ARG A 406 1.38 6.79 -1.99
N MET A 407 0.12 7.26 -1.99
CA MET A 407 -1.03 6.40 -2.22
C MET A 407 -0.94 5.71 -3.58
N GLN A 408 -1.43 4.47 -3.63
CA GLN A 408 -1.60 3.68 -4.84
C GLN A 408 -3.00 3.08 -4.86
N PRO A 409 -3.70 3.04 -6.02
CA PRO A 409 -4.98 2.36 -6.13
C PRO A 409 -4.87 0.87 -5.77
N ILE A 410 -5.78 0.38 -4.93
CA ILE A 410 -5.81 -1.03 -4.49
C ILE A 410 -6.03 -2.02 -5.65
N LYS A 411 -6.47 -1.53 -6.81
CA LYS A 411 -6.53 -2.19 -8.11
C LYS A 411 -5.35 -3.12 -8.42
N LYS A 412 -4.11 -2.74 -8.12
CA LYS A 412 -2.92 -3.58 -8.37
C LYS A 412 -2.95 -4.91 -7.59
N VAL A 413 -3.51 -4.92 -6.38
CA VAL A 413 -3.74 -6.14 -5.61
C VAL A 413 -5.02 -6.85 -6.08
N PHE A 414 -6.08 -6.08 -6.38
CA PHE A 414 -7.37 -6.63 -6.76
C PHE A 414 -7.34 -7.38 -8.10
N GLY A 415 -6.55 -6.91 -9.07
CA GLY A 415 -6.40 -7.53 -10.39
C GLY A 415 -5.86 -8.97 -10.38
N ARG A 416 -5.23 -9.41 -9.28
CA ARG A 416 -4.75 -10.79 -9.12
C ARG A 416 -5.86 -11.77 -8.70
N PHE A 417 -6.92 -11.30 -8.04
CA PHE A 417 -7.95 -12.18 -7.48
C PHE A 417 -8.85 -12.90 -8.51
N PRO A 418 -9.27 -12.31 -9.64
CA PRO A 418 -10.12 -13.00 -10.62
C PRO A 418 -9.56 -14.34 -11.06
N ARG A 419 -8.25 -14.40 -11.33
CA ARG A 419 -7.56 -15.64 -11.72
C ARG A 419 -7.48 -16.63 -10.56
N VAL A 420 -7.01 -16.20 -9.38
CA VAL A 420 -6.91 -17.07 -8.18
C VAL A 420 -8.26 -17.67 -7.81
N VAL A 421 -9.35 -16.90 -7.90
CA VAL A 421 -10.71 -17.39 -7.64
C VAL A 421 -11.18 -18.36 -8.72
N ARG A 422 -10.91 -18.09 -10.00
CA ARG A 422 -11.26 -18.98 -11.12
C ARG A 422 -10.56 -20.34 -11.01
N ASP A 423 -9.26 -20.35 -10.76
CA ASP A 423 -8.46 -21.57 -10.66
C ASP A 423 -8.86 -22.41 -9.42
N LEU A 424 -9.15 -21.73 -8.31
CA LEU A 424 -9.65 -22.37 -7.10
C LEU A 424 -11.08 -22.91 -7.29
N ALA A 425 -11.96 -22.17 -7.97
CA ALA A 425 -13.31 -22.60 -8.29
C ALA A 425 -13.32 -23.83 -9.21
N ARG A 426 -12.48 -23.83 -10.26
CA ARG A 426 -12.26 -24.98 -11.16
C ARG A 426 -11.75 -26.21 -10.39
N SER A 427 -10.67 -26.07 -9.61
CA SER A 427 -10.08 -27.19 -8.86
C SER A 427 -11.04 -27.79 -7.82
N LEU A 428 -11.89 -26.97 -7.19
CA LEU A 428 -12.91 -27.40 -6.24
C LEU A 428 -14.26 -27.76 -6.90
N LYS A 429 -14.40 -27.63 -8.23
CA LYS A 429 -15.64 -27.86 -8.99
C LYS A 429 -16.84 -27.03 -8.48
N LYS A 430 -16.59 -25.77 -8.13
CA LYS A 430 -17.60 -24.80 -7.69
C LYS A 430 -17.85 -23.76 -8.77
N GLU A 431 -19.09 -23.26 -8.83
CA GLU A 431 -19.47 -22.10 -9.63
C GLU A 431 -19.34 -20.86 -8.72
N VAL A 432 -18.50 -19.88 -9.07
CA VAL A 432 -18.27 -18.67 -8.26
C VAL A 432 -18.18 -17.42 -9.14
N ASN A 433 -18.89 -16.37 -8.76
CA ASN A 433 -18.78 -15.03 -9.31
C ASN A 433 -18.01 -14.12 -8.33
N LEU A 434 -16.94 -13.49 -8.79
CA LEU A 434 -16.18 -12.50 -8.01
C LEU A 434 -16.60 -11.09 -8.45
N GLN A 435 -17.08 -10.29 -7.51
CA GLN A 435 -17.31 -8.86 -7.71
C GLN A 435 -16.24 -8.04 -6.99
N LEU A 436 -15.63 -7.11 -7.72
CA LEU A 436 -14.69 -6.13 -7.19
C LEU A 436 -15.39 -4.77 -7.12
N VAL A 437 -15.26 -4.06 -6.00
CA VAL A 437 -15.91 -2.76 -5.76
C VAL A 437 -14.90 -1.79 -5.13
N GLY A 438 -14.82 -0.56 -5.64
CA GLY A 438 -13.90 0.45 -5.11
C GLY A 438 -12.43 0.15 -5.43
N GLU A 439 -12.14 -0.48 -6.58
CA GLU A 439 -10.78 -0.79 -7.04
C GLU A 439 -9.88 0.46 -7.13
N GLU A 440 -10.49 1.61 -7.45
CA GLU A 440 -9.86 2.93 -7.51
C GLU A 440 -9.68 3.59 -6.12
N THR A 441 -9.85 2.84 -5.02
CA THR A 441 -9.59 3.35 -3.67
C THR A 441 -8.09 3.42 -3.42
N ASP A 442 -7.61 4.63 -3.16
CA ASP A 442 -6.23 4.94 -2.80
C ASP A 442 -5.83 4.38 -1.42
N LEU A 443 -4.67 3.73 -1.38
CA LEU A 443 -4.12 3.10 -0.17
C LEU A 443 -2.60 3.32 -0.08
N ASP A 444 -2.04 3.41 1.12
CA ASP A 444 -0.57 3.52 1.28
C ASP A 444 0.13 2.28 0.69
N LYS A 445 1.19 2.48 -0.10
CA LYS A 445 1.95 1.38 -0.71
C LYS A 445 2.34 0.27 0.28
N ASN A 446 2.79 0.61 1.50
CA ASN A 446 3.19 -0.40 2.47
C ASN A 446 1.99 -1.21 2.98
N LEU A 447 0.81 -0.59 3.08
CA LEU A 447 -0.42 -1.31 3.37
C LEU A 447 -0.84 -2.19 2.18
N VAL A 448 -0.72 -1.71 0.94
CA VAL A 448 -1.00 -2.51 -0.27
C VAL A 448 -0.16 -3.78 -0.29
N ASP A 449 1.17 -3.65 -0.15
CA ASP A 449 2.12 -4.75 -0.16
C ASP A 449 1.90 -5.71 1.02
N ALA A 450 1.62 -5.19 2.22
CA ALA A 450 1.44 -6.01 3.43
C ALA A 450 0.07 -6.73 3.49
N LEU A 451 -0.98 -6.17 2.89
CA LEU A 451 -2.34 -6.74 2.86
C LEU A 451 -2.58 -7.74 1.73
N ALA A 452 -1.70 -7.81 0.73
CA ALA A 452 -1.80 -8.75 -0.39
C ALA A 452 -2.00 -10.22 0.06
N ASP A 453 -1.05 -10.84 0.79
CA ASP A 453 -1.22 -12.23 1.23
C ASP A 453 -2.44 -12.45 2.17
N PRO A 454 -2.69 -11.58 3.18
CA PRO A 454 -3.90 -11.66 4.00
C PRO A 454 -5.20 -11.73 3.20
N LEU A 455 -5.35 -10.86 2.18
CA LEU A 455 -6.55 -10.81 1.35
C LEU A 455 -6.66 -12.05 0.47
N VAL A 456 -5.57 -12.52 -0.16
CA VAL A 456 -5.54 -13.81 -0.91
C VAL A 456 -6.03 -14.95 -0.03
N HIS A 457 -5.55 -15.04 1.22
CA HIS A 457 -5.94 -16.10 2.13
C HIS A 457 -7.44 -16.02 2.52
N LEU A 458 -7.94 -14.82 2.82
CA LEU A 458 -9.35 -14.63 3.19
C LEU A 458 -10.30 -14.94 2.02
N VAL A 459 -10.00 -14.46 0.82
CA VAL A 459 -10.75 -14.78 -0.42
C VAL A 459 -10.72 -16.29 -0.69
N ARG A 460 -9.56 -16.94 -0.53
CA ARG A 460 -9.43 -18.41 -0.63
C ARG A 460 -10.35 -19.13 0.36
N ASN A 461 -10.46 -18.65 1.60
CA ASN A 461 -11.33 -19.27 2.61
C ASN A 461 -12.83 -19.10 2.28
N SER A 462 -13.24 -17.93 1.76
CA SER A 462 -14.61 -17.74 1.24
C SER A 462 -14.92 -18.70 0.08
N VAL A 463 -13.96 -19.00 -0.81
CA VAL A 463 -14.18 -19.96 -1.92
C VAL A 463 -14.07 -21.43 -1.47
N ASP A 464 -13.11 -21.80 -0.62
CA ASP A 464 -12.87 -23.19 -0.16
C ASP A 464 -13.95 -23.63 0.85
N HIS A 465 -14.24 -22.79 1.84
CA HIS A 465 -15.09 -23.14 2.99
C HIS A 465 -16.40 -22.35 3.07
N GLY A 466 -16.46 -21.11 2.56
CA GLY A 466 -17.68 -20.30 2.53
C GLY A 466 -18.69 -20.80 1.51
N VAL A 467 -18.36 -20.74 0.22
CA VAL A 467 -19.24 -21.12 -0.89
C VAL A 467 -19.49 -22.63 -0.91
N GLU A 468 -20.76 -23.00 -0.81
CA GLU A 468 -21.24 -24.39 -0.86
C GLU A 468 -21.19 -24.95 -2.30
N MET A 469 -21.21 -26.28 -2.46
CA MET A 469 -21.28 -26.91 -3.80
C MET A 469 -22.56 -26.50 -4.56
N PRO A 470 -22.53 -26.35 -5.91
CA PRO A 470 -23.67 -25.85 -6.69
C PRO A 470 -24.99 -26.60 -6.45
N ASP A 471 -24.94 -27.93 -6.25
CA ASP A 471 -26.13 -28.75 -6.00
C ASP A 471 -26.68 -28.58 -4.57
N VAL A 472 -25.81 -28.34 -3.59
CA VAL A 472 -26.20 -27.99 -2.22
C VAL A 472 -26.87 -26.61 -2.20
N ARG A 473 -26.31 -25.65 -2.94
CA ARG A 473 -26.88 -24.31 -3.11
C ARG A 473 -28.27 -24.36 -3.75
N ALA A 474 -28.42 -25.13 -4.84
CA ALA A 474 -29.71 -25.35 -5.49
C ALA A 474 -30.74 -26.01 -4.55
N ALA A 475 -30.33 -27.01 -3.75
CA ALA A 475 -31.18 -27.64 -2.74
C ALA A 475 -31.58 -26.68 -1.60
N ALA A 476 -30.73 -25.71 -1.26
CA ALA A 476 -31.01 -24.64 -0.30
C ALA A 476 -31.82 -23.47 -0.89
N GLY A 477 -32.14 -23.50 -2.19
CA GLY A 477 -32.88 -22.43 -2.88
C GLY A 477 -32.03 -21.20 -3.24
N LYS A 478 -30.70 -21.31 -3.21
CA LYS A 478 -29.76 -20.26 -3.62
C LYS A 478 -29.41 -20.37 -5.13
N PRO A 479 -28.87 -19.30 -5.75
CA PRO A 479 -28.24 -19.40 -7.07
C PRO A 479 -27.12 -20.45 -7.09
N ARG A 480 -26.95 -21.19 -8.20
CA ARG A 480 -25.90 -22.23 -8.31
C ARG A 480 -24.50 -21.64 -8.16
N ALA A 481 -24.22 -20.54 -8.87
CA ALA A 481 -23.04 -19.72 -8.62
C ALA A 481 -23.10 -19.06 -7.24
N GLY A 482 -22.02 -19.20 -6.47
CA GLY A 482 -21.79 -18.40 -5.27
C GLY A 482 -21.32 -17.00 -5.62
N GLU A 483 -21.64 -16.04 -4.76
CA GLU A 483 -21.19 -14.65 -4.89
C GLU A 483 -20.13 -14.36 -3.84
N VAL A 484 -18.97 -13.85 -4.28
CA VAL A 484 -17.92 -13.30 -3.42
C VAL A 484 -17.69 -11.85 -3.83
N VAL A 485 -17.92 -10.92 -2.91
CA VAL A 485 -17.70 -9.49 -3.10
C VAL A 485 -16.49 -9.06 -2.29
N LEU A 486 -15.51 -8.47 -2.96
CA LEU A 486 -14.39 -7.77 -2.34
C LEU A 486 -14.55 -6.27 -2.58
N SER A 487 -14.69 -5.49 -1.52
CA SER A 487 -14.87 -4.04 -1.61
C SER A 487 -13.84 -3.27 -0.77
N ALA A 488 -13.38 -2.14 -1.30
CA ALA A 488 -12.63 -1.14 -0.55
C ALA A 488 -13.43 0.18 -0.52
N GLU A 489 -13.48 0.84 0.64
CA GLU A 489 -14.02 2.20 0.78
C GLU A 489 -13.29 2.98 1.88
N GLN A 490 -13.24 4.31 1.74
CA GLN A 490 -12.68 5.19 2.77
C GLN A 490 -13.77 5.60 3.78
N GLU A 491 -13.58 5.26 5.05
CA GLU A 491 -14.44 5.62 6.18
C GLU A 491 -13.69 6.59 7.11
N GLY A 492 -13.66 7.87 6.73
CA GLY A 492 -12.97 8.92 7.49
C GLY A 492 -11.45 8.83 7.37
N ASP A 493 -10.78 8.62 8.50
CA ASP A 493 -9.32 8.42 8.63
C ASP A 493 -8.90 6.95 8.46
N HIS A 494 -9.86 6.05 8.26
CA HIS A 494 -9.64 4.63 8.03
C HIS A 494 -10.05 4.21 6.62
N ILE A 495 -9.42 3.16 6.10
CA ILE A 495 -9.91 2.40 4.95
C ILE A 495 -10.58 1.14 5.48
N LEU A 496 -11.82 0.91 5.03
CA LEU A 496 -12.60 -0.29 5.28
C LEU A 496 -12.50 -1.20 4.05
N LEU A 497 -11.83 -2.34 4.23
CA LEU A 497 -11.85 -3.45 3.29
C LEU A 497 -12.89 -4.46 3.77
N MET A 498 -13.77 -4.92 2.89
CA MET A 498 -14.74 -5.98 3.20
C MET A 498 -14.64 -7.13 2.21
N ILE A 499 -14.68 -8.34 2.76
CA ILE A 499 -14.84 -9.58 1.99
C ILE A 499 -16.17 -10.18 2.43
N ARG A 500 -17.08 -10.35 1.48
CA ARG A 500 -18.41 -10.91 1.73
C ARG A 500 -18.65 -12.10 0.81
N ASP A 501 -19.15 -13.20 1.37
CA ASP A 501 -19.68 -14.34 0.62
C ASP A 501 -21.16 -14.58 0.94
N ASP A 502 -21.88 -15.21 0.02
CA ASP A 502 -23.26 -15.68 0.21
C ASP A 502 -23.33 -17.18 0.61
N GLY A 503 -22.25 -17.66 1.23
CA GLY A 503 -21.97 -19.06 1.51
C GLY A 503 -22.83 -19.73 2.58
N GLY A 504 -22.38 -20.88 3.07
CA GLY A 504 -23.06 -21.63 4.12
C GLY A 504 -23.12 -20.90 5.47
N GLY A 505 -22.30 -19.86 5.65
CA GLY A 505 -22.12 -19.16 6.92
C GLY A 505 -21.52 -20.06 8.00
N MET A 506 -21.30 -19.51 9.19
CA MET A 506 -20.69 -20.23 10.31
C MET A 506 -21.73 -20.58 11.38
N ASP A 507 -21.51 -21.69 12.08
CA ASP A 507 -22.34 -22.12 13.21
C ASP A 507 -21.59 -21.86 14.53
N PRO A 508 -22.05 -20.88 15.35
CA PRO A 508 -21.42 -20.57 16.63
C PRO A 508 -21.25 -21.79 17.54
N ASN A 509 -22.19 -22.73 17.54
CA ASN A 509 -22.16 -23.90 18.42
C ASN A 509 -21.07 -24.89 18.01
N VAL A 510 -20.80 -25.01 16.71
CA VAL A 510 -19.70 -25.82 16.19
C VAL A 510 -18.36 -25.20 16.58
N LEU A 511 -18.22 -23.87 16.47
CA LEU A 511 -17.01 -23.15 16.87
C LEU A 511 -16.74 -23.26 18.37
N ARG A 512 -17.76 -23.06 19.23
CA ARG A 512 -17.69 -23.32 20.69
C ARG A 512 -17.21 -24.76 20.95
N GLY A 513 -17.82 -25.75 20.30
CA GLY A 513 -17.48 -27.16 20.47
C GLY A 513 -16.05 -27.51 20.02
N ILE A 514 -15.51 -26.83 19.00
CA ILE A 514 -14.11 -26.98 18.57
C ILE A 514 -13.16 -26.35 19.59
N ALA A 515 -13.47 -25.15 20.10
CA ALA A 515 -12.65 -24.46 21.09
C ALA A 515 -12.49 -25.28 22.39
N VAL A 516 -13.59 -25.87 22.89
CA VAL A 516 -13.56 -26.74 24.08
C VAL A 516 -12.76 -28.02 23.80
N LYS A 517 -12.98 -28.69 22.66
CA LYS A 517 -12.25 -29.92 22.29
C LYS A 517 -10.75 -29.70 22.13
N ARG A 518 -10.32 -28.52 21.65
CA ARG A 518 -8.89 -28.17 21.52
C ARG A 518 -8.28 -27.56 22.80
N GLY A 519 -9.05 -27.45 23.89
CA GLY A 519 -8.56 -26.93 25.16
C GLY A 519 -8.25 -25.42 25.15
N VAL A 520 -8.82 -24.67 24.20
CA VAL A 520 -8.69 -23.20 24.14
C VAL A 520 -9.45 -22.55 25.30
N MET A 521 -10.51 -23.20 25.78
CA MET A 521 -11.34 -22.79 26.91
C MET A 521 -12.14 -23.96 27.49
N ASP A 522 -12.70 -23.80 28.69
CA ASP A 522 -13.65 -24.74 29.26
C ASP A 522 -15.08 -24.55 28.70
N GLN A 523 -15.96 -25.51 28.98
CA GLN A 523 -17.35 -25.49 28.50
C GLN A 523 -18.15 -24.32 29.07
N GLU A 524 -17.95 -23.96 30.35
CA GLU A 524 -18.69 -22.85 30.96
C GLU A 524 -18.31 -21.49 30.37
N ALA A 525 -17.05 -21.30 29.98
CA ALA A 525 -16.59 -20.13 29.26
C ALA A 525 -17.16 -20.10 27.83
N ALA A 526 -17.12 -21.23 27.11
CA ALA A 526 -17.67 -21.33 25.76
C ALA A 526 -19.20 -21.08 25.70
N ASP A 527 -19.94 -21.52 26.72
CA ASP A 527 -21.39 -21.29 26.82
C ASP A 527 -21.73 -19.81 27.12
N ARG A 528 -20.82 -19.07 27.76
CA ARG A 528 -20.99 -17.63 28.07
C ARG A 528 -20.72 -16.69 26.88
N LEU A 529 -20.08 -17.17 25.81
CA LEU A 529 -19.77 -16.33 24.64
C LEU A 529 -21.03 -15.88 23.90
N THR A 530 -20.97 -14.68 23.34
CA THR A 530 -21.87 -14.23 22.27
C THR A 530 -21.46 -14.83 20.93
N ASP A 531 -22.34 -14.81 19.93
CA ASP A 531 -22.06 -15.44 18.64
C ASP A 531 -20.93 -14.73 17.86
N ASN A 532 -20.82 -13.40 17.98
CA ASN A 532 -19.69 -12.63 17.42
C ASN A 532 -18.36 -12.96 18.11
N GLU A 533 -18.36 -13.20 19.43
CA GLU A 533 -17.17 -13.70 20.12
C GLU A 533 -16.81 -15.12 19.67
N CYS A 534 -17.80 -15.95 19.32
CA CYS A 534 -17.57 -17.29 18.77
C CYS A 534 -16.92 -17.27 17.38
N TYR A 535 -17.32 -16.35 16.49
CA TYR A 535 -16.67 -16.17 15.20
C TYR A 535 -15.21 -15.71 15.35
N ASN A 536 -14.94 -14.83 16.32
CA ASN A 536 -13.58 -14.37 16.63
C ASN A 536 -12.63 -15.46 17.14
N LEU A 537 -13.14 -16.64 17.56
CA LEU A 537 -12.31 -17.79 17.94
C LEU A 537 -11.50 -18.36 16.77
N ILE A 538 -11.91 -18.10 15.53
CA ILE A 538 -11.21 -18.55 14.31
C ILE A 538 -9.78 -17.98 14.24
N PHE A 539 -9.55 -16.81 14.83
CA PHE A 539 -8.24 -16.18 14.94
C PHE A 539 -7.42 -16.65 16.15
N ALA A 540 -7.92 -17.57 16.97
CA ALA A 540 -7.15 -18.10 18.10
C ALA A 540 -5.98 -18.97 17.59
N PRO A 541 -4.79 -18.88 18.20
CA PRO A 541 -3.64 -19.68 17.79
C PRO A 541 -3.96 -21.17 17.78
N GLY A 542 -3.67 -21.84 16.65
CA GLY A 542 -3.96 -23.27 16.51
C GLY A 542 -5.45 -23.63 16.42
N PHE A 543 -6.36 -22.69 16.13
CA PHE A 543 -7.77 -22.99 15.84
C PHE A 543 -7.96 -23.61 14.44
N SER A 544 -7.04 -23.34 13.49
CA SER A 544 -7.12 -23.80 12.09
C SER A 544 -7.45 -25.29 11.96
N THR A 545 -8.42 -25.60 11.09
CA THR A 545 -9.07 -26.92 11.02
C THR A 545 -8.27 -27.99 10.28
N LYS A 546 -7.29 -27.60 9.43
CA LYS A 546 -6.51 -28.54 8.61
C LYS A 546 -5.39 -29.21 9.44
N THR A 547 -5.43 -30.54 9.50
CA THR A 547 -4.40 -31.41 10.11
C THR A 547 -3.24 -31.72 9.16
N GLU A 548 -3.36 -31.37 7.88
CA GLU A 548 -2.35 -31.54 6.85
C GLU A 548 -1.95 -30.16 6.32
N ILE A 549 -0.64 -29.95 6.18
CA ILE A 549 -0.08 -28.77 5.52
C ILE A 549 -0.31 -28.95 4.02
N SER A 550 -1.22 -28.20 3.39
CA SER A 550 -1.43 -28.33 1.95
C SER A 550 -0.26 -27.71 1.18
N ASP A 551 0.31 -28.45 0.23
CA ASP A 551 1.57 -28.13 -0.46
C ASP A 551 1.59 -26.79 -1.23
N ILE A 552 0.43 -26.17 -1.46
CA ILE A 552 0.26 -24.95 -2.26
C ILE A 552 0.63 -23.66 -1.47
N SER A 553 1.11 -23.76 -0.23
CA SER A 553 1.67 -22.60 0.49
C SER A 553 2.66 -23.03 1.58
N GLY A 554 3.95 -23.04 1.21
CA GLY A 554 5.08 -23.45 2.08
C GLY A 554 5.38 -22.53 3.27
N ARG A 555 4.38 -21.81 3.83
CA ARG A 555 4.51 -20.92 4.99
C ARG A 555 3.45 -21.12 6.08
N GLY A 556 2.56 -22.13 5.96
CA GLY A 556 1.67 -22.53 7.06
C GLY A 556 0.76 -21.42 7.61
N VAL A 557 0.22 -20.58 6.71
CA VAL A 557 -0.56 -19.40 7.10
C VAL A 557 -1.90 -19.82 7.70
N GLY A 558 -2.10 -19.59 9.00
CA GLY A 558 -3.41 -19.68 9.66
C GLY A 558 -4.12 -18.33 9.73
N MET A 559 -5.36 -18.33 10.21
CA MET A 559 -6.13 -17.10 10.44
C MET A 559 -5.53 -16.25 11.58
N ASP A 560 -4.83 -16.87 12.52
CA ASP A 560 -3.99 -16.22 13.52
C ASP A 560 -2.86 -15.38 12.90
N VAL A 561 -2.20 -15.88 11.83
CA VAL A 561 -1.19 -15.13 11.07
C VAL A 561 -1.81 -13.92 10.37
N VAL A 562 -3.00 -14.08 9.77
CA VAL A 562 -3.75 -12.98 9.14
C VAL A 562 -4.12 -11.89 10.14
N LYS A 563 -4.69 -12.26 11.31
CA LYS A 563 -4.97 -11.30 12.38
C LYS A 563 -3.70 -10.60 12.88
N THR A 564 -2.60 -11.35 13.04
CA THR A 564 -1.32 -10.80 13.47
C THR A 564 -0.78 -9.76 12.47
N LYS A 565 -0.78 -10.07 11.17
CA LYS A 565 -0.39 -9.11 10.12
C LYS A 565 -1.25 -7.85 10.14
N ILE A 566 -2.58 -7.99 10.25
CA ILE A 566 -3.50 -6.85 10.28
C ILE A 566 -3.27 -5.98 11.53
N SER A 567 -3.09 -6.59 12.70
CA SER A 567 -2.79 -5.85 13.94
C SER A 567 -1.40 -5.19 13.95
N GLN A 568 -0.42 -5.74 13.23
CA GLN A 568 0.88 -5.08 13.00
C GLN A 568 0.76 -3.81 12.14
N LEU A 569 -0.25 -3.71 11.28
CA LEU A 569 -0.59 -2.52 10.51
C LEU A 569 -1.51 -1.55 11.28
N ASN A 570 -1.59 -1.71 12.61
CA ASN A 570 -2.55 -1.01 13.48
C ASN A 570 -4.03 -1.18 13.06
N GLY A 571 -4.32 -2.20 12.26
CA GLY A 571 -5.65 -2.53 11.79
C GLY A 571 -6.44 -3.39 12.76
N THR A 572 -7.75 -3.38 12.58
CA THR A 572 -8.69 -4.30 13.24
C THR A 572 -9.35 -5.21 12.20
N ILE A 573 -9.64 -6.44 12.59
CA ILE A 573 -10.41 -7.40 11.80
C ILE A 573 -11.59 -7.90 12.62
N ASP A 574 -12.76 -7.90 12.00
CA ASP A 574 -14.03 -8.34 12.58
C ASP A 574 -14.73 -9.33 11.62
N ILE A 575 -15.50 -10.27 12.18
CA ILE A 575 -16.24 -11.27 11.43
C ILE A 575 -17.70 -11.24 11.85
N ASP A 576 -18.57 -11.05 10.85
CA ASP A 576 -20.02 -11.20 10.92
C ASP A 576 -20.42 -12.41 10.08
N SER A 577 -21.33 -13.26 10.57
CA SER A 577 -21.74 -14.44 9.83
C SER A 577 -23.13 -14.90 10.28
N GLU A 578 -23.91 -15.42 9.33
CA GLU A 578 -25.21 -16.01 9.62
C GLU A 578 -25.36 -17.31 8.82
N LYS A 579 -25.64 -18.40 9.54
CA LYS A 579 -25.80 -19.74 8.98
C LYS A 579 -26.87 -19.75 7.88
N GLY A 580 -26.46 -20.16 6.68
CA GLY A 580 -27.29 -20.19 5.48
C GLY A 580 -27.34 -18.88 4.68
N ARG A 581 -26.77 -17.77 5.17
CA ARG A 581 -26.66 -16.49 4.43
C ARG A 581 -25.26 -16.12 3.98
N GLY A 582 -24.23 -16.62 4.68
CA GLY A 582 -22.82 -16.38 4.34
C GLY A 582 -22.05 -15.64 5.42
N THR A 583 -20.90 -15.10 5.04
CA THR A 583 -19.95 -14.44 5.96
C THR A 583 -19.56 -13.06 5.42
N THR A 584 -19.32 -12.10 6.31
CA THR A 584 -18.73 -10.79 6.01
C THR A 584 -17.56 -10.55 6.95
N ILE A 585 -16.37 -10.41 6.38
CA ILE A 585 -15.13 -10.09 7.10
C ILE A 585 -14.82 -8.62 6.83
N ARG A 586 -14.68 -7.83 7.90
CA ARG A 586 -14.38 -6.40 7.85
C ARG A 586 -12.97 -6.16 8.36
N ILE A 587 -12.14 -5.49 7.58
CA ILE A 587 -10.79 -5.07 7.96
C ILE A 587 -10.76 -3.55 7.92
N LYS A 588 -10.51 -2.90 9.07
CA LYS A 588 -10.29 -1.46 9.14
C LYS A 588 -8.81 -1.19 9.39
N VAL A 589 -8.18 -0.41 8.52
CA VAL A 589 -6.77 0.01 8.62
C VAL A 589 -6.68 1.54 8.57
N PRO A 590 -5.74 2.19 9.27
CA PRO A 590 -5.55 3.63 9.20
C PRO A 590 -5.01 4.06 7.83
N LEU A 591 -5.37 5.27 7.39
CA LEU A 591 -4.90 5.85 6.12
C LEU A 591 -3.45 6.39 6.19
N THR A 592 -2.92 6.62 7.39
CA THR A 592 -1.66 7.32 7.62
C THR A 592 -0.60 6.43 8.28
N LEU A 593 0.67 6.89 8.25
CA LEU A 593 1.69 6.44 9.23
C LEU A 593 1.05 6.41 10.62
N ALA A 594 1.23 5.31 11.34
CA ALA A 594 0.56 5.04 12.61
C ALA A 594 0.89 6.09 13.69
N ILE A 595 0.14 7.19 13.69
CA ILE A 595 0.07 8.17 14.77
C ILE A 595 -1.01 7.69 15.73
N MET A 596 -0.67 7.54 17.00
CA MET A 596 -1.58 7.08 18.03
C MET A 596 -1.59 8.05 19.21
N PRO A 597 -2.76 8.41 19.76
CA PRO A 597 -2.83 9.09 21.05
C PRO A 597 -2.41 8.10 22.14
N THR A 598 -1.41 8.47 22.93
CA THR A 598 -0.90 7.63 24.02
C THR A 598 -0.85 8.39 25.34
N LEU A 599 -1.03 7.67 26.44
CA LEU A 599 -0.74 8.13 27.79
C LEU A 599 0.74 7.83 28.08
N MET A 600 1.52 8.88 28.26
CA MET A 600 2.93 8.80 28.60
C MET A 600 3.10 8.61 30.11
N VAL A 601 3.85 7.58 30.50
CA VAL A 601 4.15 7.22 31.90
C VAL A 601 5.65 7.01 32.09
N MET A 602 6.14 7.29 33.30
CA MET A 602 7.51 6.97 33.70
C MET A 602 7.52 5.81 34.70
N LEU A 603 8.49 4.92 34.54
CA LEU A 603 8.84 3.85 35.48
C LEU A 603 10.32 4.05 35.86
N GLY A 604 10.58 4.57 37.06
CA GLY A 604 11.87 5.18 37.38
C GLY A 604 12.25 6.27 36.37
N GLU A 605 13.40 6.12 35.72
CA GLU A 605 13.89 7.05 34.68
C GLU A 605 13.45 6.67 33.26
N GLN A 606 12.76 5.54 33.06
CA GLN A 606 12.39 5.02 31.74
C GLN A 606 10.98 5.46 31.33
N ALA A 607 10.84 5.93 30.08
CA ALA A 607 9.57 6.37 29.51
C ALA A 607 8.85 5.22 28.79
N PHE A 608 7.55 5.09 29.02
CA PHE A 608 6.65 4.15 28.35
C PHE A 608 5.38 4.87 27.88
N ALA A 609 4.78 4.34 26.82
CA ALA A 609 3.57 4.86 26.22
C ALA A 609 2.46 3.79 26.25
N LEU A 610 1.30 4.11 26.81
CA LEU A 610 0.12 3.25 26.75
C LEU A 610 -0.86 3.77 25.69
N PRO A 611 -1.32 2.95 24.74
CA PRO A 611 -2.40 3.30 23.82
C PRO A 611 -3.62 3.85 24.56
N LEU A 612 -4.03 5.10 24.27
CA LEU A 612 -5.12 5.77 25.01
C LEU A 612 -6.47 5.04 24.82
N VAL A 613 -6.66 4.35 23.69
CA VAL A 613 -7.81 3.49 23.41
C VAL A 613 -8.01 2.37 24.44
N ASN A 614 -6.95 1.95 25.13
CA ASN A 614 -7.00 0.93 26.19
C ASN A 614 -7.20 1.54 27.58
N VAL A 615 -7.13 2.87 27.75
CA VAL A 615 -7.18 3.56 29.06
C VAL A 615 -8.60 4.04 29.37
N ASP A 616 -9.15 3.55 30.47
CA ASP A 616 -10.50 3.89 30.94
C ASP A 616 -10.51 5.14 31.82
N GLU A 617 -9.72 5.12 32.88
CA GLU A 617 -9.69 6.12 33.94
C GLU A 617 -8.36 6.04 34.70
N ILE A 618 -7.93 7.16 35.28
CA ILE A 618 -6.65 7.27 35.99
C ILE A 618 -6.93 7.76 37.41
N PHE A 619 -6.34 7.10 38.40
CA PHE A 619 -6.48 7.42 39.81
C PHE A 619 -5.12 7.64 40.46
N HIS A 620 -5.06 8.54 41.45
CA HIS A 620 -4.00 8.52 42.44
C HIS A 620 -4.49 7.69 43.64
N LEU A 621 -3.74 6.68 44.06
CA LEU A 621 -4.15 5.77 45.12
C LEU A 621 -3.11 5.71 46.24
N ASP A 622 -3.61 5.79 47.48
CA ASP A 622 -2.93 5.33 48.68
C ASP A 622 -2.87 3.78 48.64
N LEU A 623 -1.71 3.25 48.23
CA LEU A 623 -1.47 1.82 48.01
C LEU A 623 -1.35 1.03 49.33
N SER A 624 -1.30 1.72 50.48
CA SER A 624 -1.42 1.09 51.81
C SER A 624 -2.79 0.43 52.05
N ARG A 625 -3.80 0.75 51.22
CA ARG A 625 -5.19 0.25 51.33
C ARG A 625 -5.55 -0.83 50.31
N THR A 626 -4.56 -1.56 49.82
CA THR A 626 -4.76 -2.73 48.96
C THR A 626 -5.26 -3.94 49.77
N ASN A 627 -6.10 -4.77 49.16
CA ASN A 627 -6.44 -6.10 49.68
C ASN A 627 -5.70 -7.16 48.84
N VAL A 628 -5.59 -8.39 49.34
CA VAL A 628 -5.05 -9.52 48.56
C VAL A 628 -6.14 -10.56 48.40
N VAL A 629 -6.40 -10.97 47.15
CA VAL A 629 -7.37 -12.02 46.79
C VAL A 629 -6.68 -12.96 45.81
N ASP A 630 -6.67 -14.26 46.12
CA ASP A 630 -6.01 -15.31 45.33
C ASP A 630 -4.55 -15.01 44.98
N GLY A 631 -3.81 -14.41 45.93
CA GLY A 631 -2.42 -13.99 45.78
C GLY A 631 -2.22 -12.64 45.10
N LYS A 632 -3.22 -12.14 44.37
CA LYS A 632 -3.14 -10.87 43.62
C LYS A 632 -3.60 -9.69 44.47
N GLU A 633 -2.92 -8.56 44.31
CA GLU A 633 -3.35 -7.32 44.95
C GLU A 633 -4.57 -6.74 44.22
N VAL A 634 -5.59 -6.36 44.98
CA VAL A 634 -6.85 -5.82 44.46
C VAL A 634 -7.27 -4.57 45.23
N VAL A 635 -7.82 -3.60 44.52
CA VAL A 635 -8.46 -2.41 45.09
C VAL A 635 -9.95 -2.39 44.75
N MET A 636 -10.80 -1.93 45.67
CA MET A 636 -12.24 -1.84 45.46
C MET A 636 -12.62 -0.49 44.83
N VAL A 637 -12.76 -0.45 43.51
CA VAL A 637 -13.19 0.76 42.77
C VAL A 637 -14.70 0.69 42.54
N ARG A 638 -15.44 1.66 43.09
CA ARG A 638 -16.92 1.75 42.99
C ARG A 638 -17.65 0.43 43.33
N GLY A 639 -17.12 -0.34 44.29
CA GLY A 639 -17.68 -1.61 44.74
C GLY A 639 -17.34 -2.84 43.87
N LYS A 640 -16.48 -2.69 42.85
CA LYS A 640 -15.92 -3.81 42.07
C LYS A 640 -14.44 -4.03 42.43
N PRO A 641 -13.97 -5.28 42.53
CA PRO A 641 -12.54 -5.56 42.68
C PRO A 641 -11.82 -5.26 41.35
N LEU A 642 -10.73 -4.51 41.43
CA LEU A 642 -9.80 -4.24 40.34
C LEU A 642 -8.44 -4.83 40.70
N PRO A 643 -7.90 -5.81 39.95
CA PRO A 643 -6.56 -6.34 40.17
C PRO A 643 -5.50 -5.30 39.79
N LEU A 644 -4.47 -5.19 40.61
CA LEU A 644 -3.35 -4.26 40.43
C LEU A 644 -2.09 -5.00 39.99
N TYR A 645 -1.40 -4.43 39.01
CA TYR A 645 -0.13 -4.92 38.48
C TYR A 645 0.89 -3.79 38.45
N TYR A 646 2.11 -4.03 38.96
CA TYR A 646 3.13 -3.00 39.13
C TYR A 646 4.10 -3.00 37.94
N LEU A 647 3.87 -2.12 36.96
CA LEU A 647 4.60 -2.14 35.68
C LEU A 647 6.12 -2.03 35.87
N LYS A 648 6.57 -1.23 36.85
CA LYS A 648 7.98 -1.08 37.22
C LYS A 648 8.66 -2.42 37.53
N ARG A 649 7.96 -3.32 38.25
CA ARG A 649 8.48 -4.66 38.63
C ARG A 649 8.63 -5.58 37.41
N TRP A 650 7.79 -5.40 36.40
CA TRP A 650 7.79 -6.21 35.18
C TRP A 650 8.82 -5.70 34.16
N LEU A 651 8.80 -4.39 33.89
CA LEU A 651 9.50 -3.77 32.76
C LEU A 651 10.89 -3.23 33.11
N VAL A 652 11.11 -2.78 34.35
CA VAL A 652 12.39 -2.16 34.76
C VAL A 652 13.29 -3.21 35.42
N LYS A 653 14.43 -3.49 34.79
CA LYS A 653 15.39 -4.49 35.27
C LYS A 653 15.86 -4.16 36.70
N GLY A 654 15.92 -5.16 37.57
CA GLY A 654 16.36 -5.02 38.96
C GLY A 654 15.25 -4.71 39.97
N HIS A 655 14.08 -4.23 39.54
CA HIS A 655 13.04 -3.69 40.42
C HIS A 655 11.95 -4.72 40.83
N ARG A 656 12.09 -6.00 40.42
CA ARG A 656 11.14 -7.09 40.78
C ARG A 656 10.89 -7.24 42.28
N GLY A 657 11.91 -6.97 43.09
CA GLY A 657 11.87 -7.11 44.55
C GLY A 657 11.55 -5.82 45.31
N ASP A 658 11.17 -4.74 44.61
CA ASP A 658 11.03 -3.43 45.22
C ASP A 658 9.96 -3.41 46.33
N PRO A 659 10.25 -2.74 47.46
CA PRO A 659 9.27 -2.55 48.54
C PRO A 659 8.03 -1.85 48.00
N LYS A 660 6.89 -2.08 48.65
CA LYS A 660 5.62 -1.44 48.25
C LYS A 660 5.75 0.07 48.38
N GLU A 661 5.48 0.79 47.30
CA GLU A 661 5.32 2.23 47.32
C GLU A 661 4.04 2.58 48.09
N GLU A 662 4.10 3.59 48.98
CA GLU A 662 2.97 3.94 49.85
C GLU A 662 1.85 4.67 49.09
N ALA A 663 2.21 5.37 48.01
CA ALA A 663 1.29 6.01 47.08
C ALA A 663 1.82 5.87 45.65
N GLY A 664 0.90 5.77 44.68
CA GLY A 664 1.25 5.66 43.27
C GLY A 664 0.08 6.03 42.36
N HIS A 665 0.35 6.09 41.05
CA HIS A 665 -0.67 6.33 40.05
C HIS A 665 -1.18 5.00 39.48
N VAL A 666 -2.50 4.83 39.44
CA VAL A 666 -3.15 3.65 38.89
C VAL A 666 -3.85 4.03 37.58
N VAL A 667 -3.36 3.51 36.47
CA VAL A 667 -3.98 3.60 35.16
C VAL A 667 -4.90 2.39 35.00
N VAL A 668 -6.21 2.60 34.97
CA VAL A 668 -7.17 1.52 34.69
C VAL A 668 -7.22 1.29 33.19
N VAL A 669 -6.97 0.06 32.77
CA VAL A 669 -7.02 -0.34 31.36
C VAL A 669 -8.04 -1.46 31.14
N SER A 670 -8.69 -1.43 29.98
CA SER A 670 -9.63 -2.46 29.52
C SER A 670 -8.97 -3.35 28.47
N VAL A 671 -9.16 -4.67 28.61
CA VAL A 671 -8.81 -5.68 27.61
C VAL A 671 -10.03 -6.57 27.39
N GLY A 672 -10.76 -6.34 26.30
CA GLY A 672 -12.05 -6.98 26.05
C GLY A 672 -13.05 -6.69 27.18
N THR A 673 -13.45 -7.73 27.91
CA THR A 673 -14.36 -7.61 29.05
C THR A 673 -13.66 -7.47 30.41
N GLN A 674 -12.33 -7.62 30.47
CA GLN A 674 -11.55 -7.52 31.70
C GLN A 674 -11.03 -6.10 31.93
N LYS A 675 -10.98 -5.68 33.20
CA LYS A 675 -10.35 -4.42 33.62
C LYS A 675 -9.27 -4.70 34.64
N VAL A 676 -8.13 -4.05 34.49
CA VAL A 676 -6.97 -4.17 35.38
C VAL A 676 -6.39 -2.78 35.66
N GLY A 677 -5.73 -2.61 36.80
CA GLY A 677 -5.05 -1.38 37.16
C GLY A 677 -3.53 -1.53 37.04
N PHE A 678 -2.90 -0.72 36.21
CA PHE A 678 -1.44 -0.62 36.15
C PHE A 678 -0.94 0.45 37.11
N VAL A 679 -0.11 0.04 38.08
CA VAL A 679 0.59 0.96 38.97
C VAL A 679 1.85 1.48 38.27
N VAL A 680 1.98 2.81 38.21
CA VAL A 680 3.08 3.54 37.59
C VAL A 680 3.58 4.65 38.53
N ASP A 681 4.88 4.95 38.44
CA ASP A 681 5.56 5.91 39.30
C ASP A 681 5.07 7.35 39.04
N GLN A 682 4.97 7.73 37.75
CA GLN A 682 4.56 9.07 37.33
C GLN A 682 3.78 9.04 36.02
N LEU A 683 2.77 9.91 35.94
CA LEU A 683 2.05 10.26 34.72
C LEU A 683 2.68 11.52 34.12
N VAL A 684 3.05 11.49 32.84
CA VAL A 684 3.57 12.68 32.14
C VAL A 684 2.41 13.45 31.49
N GLY A 685 1.54 12.75 30.78
CA GLY A 685 0.40 13.35 30.08
C GLY A 685 -0.01 12.55 28.85
N GLN A 686 -0.89 13.12 28.02
CA GLN A 686 -1.23 12.57 26.71
C GLN A 686 -0.29 13.16 25.65
N GLU A 687 0.33 12.33 24.81
CA GLU A 687 1.06 12.76 23.61
C GLU A 687 0.59 11.94 22.39
N GLU A 688 0.46 12.61 21.24
CA GLU A 688 0.31 11.94 19.94
C GLU A 688 1.70 11.54 19.44
N VAL A 689 1.88 10.24 19.20
CA VAL A 689 3.20 9.65 18.92
C VAL A 689 3.18 8.84 17.64
N VAL A 690 4.26 8.92 16.85
CA VAL A 690 4.46 8.09 15.66
C VAL A 690 5.03 6.74 16.08
N ILE A 691 4.28 5.66 15.85
CA ILE A 691 4.72 4.30 16.13
C ILE A 691 5.78 3.90 15.10
N LYS A 692 7.00 3.62 15.55
CA LYS A 692 8.03 2.93 14.77
C LYS A 692 8.06 1.45 15.19
N PRO A 693 7.98 0.49 14.24
CA PRO A 693 8.06 -0.93 14.58
C PRO A 693 9.43 -1.25 15.19
N LEU A 694 9.45 -2.20 16.12
CA LEU A 694 10.71 -2.72 16.67
C LEU A 694 11.46 -3.49 15.57
N GLY A 695 12.70 -3.09 15.29
CA GLY A 695 13.53 -3.71 14.25
C GLY A 695 13.81 -5.19 14.52
N GLN A 696 14.29 -5.92 13.51
CA GLN A 696 14.36 -7.39 13.47
C GLN A 696 14.89 -8.08 14.76
N MET A 697 15.87 -7.50 15.45
CA MET A 697 16.42 -8.06 16.71
C MET A 697 15.48 -7.97 17.92
N LEU A 698 14.44 -7.12 17.86
CA LEU A 698 13.46 -6.85 18.92
C LEU A 698 12.02 -7.18 18.47
N GLN A 699 11.84 -7.61 17.23
CA GLN A 699 10.55 -7.99 16.67
C GLN A 699 9.97 -9.20 17.42
N GLY A 700 8.72 -9.09 17.88
CA GLY A 700 8.08 -10.13 18.69
C GLY A 700 8.40 -10.09 20.19
N THR A 701 8.98 -9.00 20.71
CA THR A 701 9.13 -8.79 22.16
C THR A 701 7.76 -8.75 22.83
N GLU A 702 7.44 -9.74 23.67
CA GLU A 702 6.12 -9.84 24.32
C GLU A 702 5.80 -8.61 25.18
N GLY A 703 4.60 -8.05 24.99
CA GLY A 703 4.13 -6.85 25.70
C GLY A 703 4.59 -5.51 25.13
N MET A 704 5.28 -5.50 23.99
CA MET A 704 5.69 -4.28 23.28
C MET A 704 5.09 -4.24 21.87
N ALA A 705 4.34 -3.17 21.57
CA ALA A 705 3.77 -2.91 20.25
C ALA A 705 4.75 -2.19 19.31
N GLY A 706 5.67 -1.39 19.85
CA GLY A 706 6.56 -0.53 19.08
C GLY A 706 7.44 0.36 19.95
N ALA A 707 8.13 1.29 19.32
CA ALA A 707 8.82 2.40 19.99
C ALA A 707 8.42 3.74 19.36
N THR A 708 8.62 4.82 20.10
CA THR A 708 8.47 6.19 19.59
C THR A 708 9.56 7.11 20.15
N ILE A 709 9.72 8.27 19.53
CA ILE A 709 10.55 9.37 20.03
C ILE A 709 9.60 10.42 20.60
N THR A 710 9.73 10.73 21.90
CA THR A 710 8.90 11.72 22.60
C THR A 710 9.30 13.13 22.24
N GLY A 711 8.45 14.12 22.54
CA GLY A 711 8.72 15.52 22.18
C GLY A 711 10.03 16.09 22.75
N ASP A 712 10.55 15.56 23.86
CA ASP A 712 11.85 15.94 24.43
C ASP A 712 13.07 15.24 23.78
N GLY A 713 12.85 14.23 22.93
CA GLY A 713 13.88 13.49 22.20
C GLY A 713 14.28 12.16 22.86
N ARG A 714 13.59 11.72 23.92
CA ARG A 714 13.79 10.39 24.50
C ARG A 714 13.11 9.32 23.67
N ILE A 715 13.54 8.07 23.83
CA ILE A 715 12.84 6.91 23.29
C ILE A 715 11.87 6.40 24.34
N ALA A 716 10.61 6.21 23.96
CA ALA A 716 9.61 5.54 24.78
C ALA A 716 9.14 4.24 24.11
N LEU A 717 8.95 3.19 24.90
CA LEU A 717 8.41 1.92 24.44
C LEU A 717 6.89 1.91 24.53
N ILE A 718 6.21 1.48 23.46
CA ILE A 718 4.74 1.44 23.40
C ILE A 718 4.28 0.06 23.88
N ILE A 719 3.44 0.04 24.91
CA ILE A 719 2.99 -1.18 25.57
C ILE A 719 1.84 -1.84 24.78
N ASP A 720 2.02 -3.11 24.42
CA ASP A 720 0.93 -3.99 24.00
C ASP A 720 0.25 -4.58 25.25
N VAL A 721 -0.88 -3.99 25.66
CA VAL A 721 -1.54 -4.32 26.93
C VAL A 721 -2.00 -5.80 26.97
N PRO A 722 -2.68 -6.37 25.95
CA PRO A 722 -2.97 -7.80 25.89
C PRO A 722 -1.74 -8.71 26.00
N GLY A 723 -0.69 -8.47 25.22
CA GLY A 723 0.53 -9.28 25.25
C GLY A 723 1.27 -9.18 26.57
N LEU A 724 1.31 -7.99 27.18
CA LEU A 724 1.95 -7.77 28.47
C LEU A 724 1.24 -8.54 29.58
N LEU A 725 -0.10 -8.49 29.62
CA LEU A 725 -0.87 -9.28 30.59
C LEU A 725 -0.68 -10.78 30.36
N LYS A 726 -0.65 -11.25 29.11
CA LYS A 726 -0.40 -12.65 28.80
C LYS A 726 0.96 -13.14 29.31
N ALA A 727 2.01 -12.34 29.11
CA ALA A 727 3.38 -12.70 29.49
C ALA A 727 3.64 -12.63 31.00
N TYR A 728 3.09 -11.62 31.71
CA TYR A 728 3.45 -11.34 33.10
C TYR A 728 2.37 -11.70 34.14
N SER A 729 1.07 -11.75 33.79
CA SER A 729 0.01 -11.99 34.79
C SER A 729 -0.04 -13.42 35.35
N ALA A 730 0.77 -14.34 34.82
CA ALA A 730 0.98 -15.70 35.33
C ALA A 730 2.31 -15.87 36.09
N ALA A 731 3.13 -14.80 36.19
CA ALA A 731 4.45 -14.81 36.82
C ALA A 731 4.47 -14.13 38.21
N ASP A 732 3.36 -13.49 38.61
CA ASP A 732 3.08 -12.90 39.94
C ASP A 732 2.14 -13.81 40.75
#